data_AF-A0A9W8J9G0-F1
#
_entry.id   AF-A0A9W8J9G0-F1
#
_cell.length_a   1.000
_cell.length_b   1.000
_cell.length_c   1.000
_cell.angle_alpha   90.00
_cell.angle_beta   90.00
_cell.angle_gamma   90.00
#
_symmetry.space_group_name_H-M   'P 1'
#
loop_
_entity.id
_entity.type
_entity.pdbx_description
1 polymer ?
#
loop_
_entity_poly.entity_id
_entity_poly.type
_entity_poly.pdbx_seq_one_letter_code
_entity_poly.pdbx_strand_id
1 'polypeptide(L)'
;MASVDAAALEGKIASLVGAIREDDSSESWNQITQVCRLIANSLRTRGEADNHEILGKSALPQSLAALIPLALHGAPVPPDEYKAPICEMLRVSANLCLDHDINRGHILEAGLPQVIVSLLEGYADKTSASTIIEPLDLSISHLQIIRTAIGVLLNASLGYDPVKFRLISLETALTIVKLSAFVYPPMSWLSLSPDDETKEAWSLRSGISNWAWRTVSELKDTKDDPKDESTRQILGPDVLPWVTPALARFIPPYEAKANPALAADSSFFAQLVQADFEVLEETCTLLESLPLDVEDIRLALARGYCFPAEHLGVPCFKTMIDFIERGGYPLTWSHPAITKDDKQRKEKVFNICKGALIKSVVEVAGEEKNEDILWDDSVDGKPGGEFVYTMSRWIKDYVDAVERDPTAIHRDDLVICASLSLGNLARREKTSTALMSSPLSLAPFLASPHFFSPETDVKLKHGVLGLLKHVAQSASLSPVVPKALAEVAIVQRINESGIWDEGADNMAIIVQLNAIGVVKHLCNADVDHAIALALPPPGADATYQTALQRILALVSRSDSIPIKSEGTRVLVNVVRTLLMRRSGSTDGSQPLPAKQAEQRQRAVGAVLSPSNAKALAWFLARSGKFPILINEAVVAFNLICTQKGGADLVLDAILLPTPESNVGGTPLSPIGSEASSPTLVNKNPATQSGLDMIVNALRNVDNPAVYPIEIRANICTFLSQLSRNTSGPKLVQVQEATKPLLEKITEASKEKEDLLTNVATKVLDGWKSR
;
A
#
# COMPACT_ATOMS: atom_id res chain seq x y z
N MET A 1 -32.44 -26.86 45.38
CA MET A 1 -32.45 -27.73 44.17
C MET A 1 -31.61 -28.94 44.51
N ALA A 2 -32.08 -30.16 44.21
CA ALA A 2 -31.30 -31.38 44.46
C ALA A 2 -30.01 -31.33 43.61
N SER A 3 -28.89 -31.71 44.21
CA SER A 3 -27.61 -31.83 43.51
C SER A 3 -27.75 -32.84 42.38
N VAL A 4 -27.50 -32.42 41.13
CA VAL A 4 -27.51 -33.30 39.97
C VAL A 4 -26.24 -34.16 40.04
N ASP A 5 -26.39 -35.48 40.08
CA ASP A 5 -25.26 -36.41 40.04
C ASP A 5 -24.70 -36.48 38.61
N ALA A 6 -23.69 -35.65 38.36
CA ALA A 6 -23.05 -35.52 37.05
C ALA A 6 -22.42 -36.84 36.57
N ALA A 7 -21.84 -37.64 37.48
CA ALA A 7 -21.20 -38.91 37.13
C ALA A 7 -22.23 -39.97 36.70
N ALA A 8 -23.38 -40.02 37.36
CA ALA A 8 -24.47 -40.92 36.95
C ALA A 8 -25.04 -40.56 35.57
N LEU A 9 -25.16 -39.27 35.25
CA LEU A 9 -25.62 -38.81 33.94
C LEU A 9 -24.60 -39.13 32.83
N GLU A 10 -23.31 -39.02 33.11
CA GLU A 10 -22.25 -39.41 32.18
C GLU A 10 -22.26 -40.91 31.89
N GLY A 11 -22.33 -41.76 32.93
CA GLY A 11 -22.41 -43.21 32.75
C GLY A 11 -23.64 -43.62 31.94
N LYS A 12 -24.75 -42.87 32.07
CA LYS A 12 -25.94 -43.06 31.24
C LYS A 12 -25.68 -42.71 29.77
N ILE A 13 -24.98 -41.60 29.47
CA ILE A 13 -24.58 -41.28 28.08
C ILE A 13 -23.71 -42.39 27.50
N ALA A 14 -22.68 -42.85 28.23
CA ALA A 14 -21.79 -43.92 27.76
C ALA A 14 -22.56 -45.21 27.44
N SER A 15 -23.54 -45.59 28.27
CA SER A 15 -24.41 -46.75 28.00
C SER A 15 -25.28 -46.57 26.76
N LEU A 16 -25.80 -45.35 26.54
CA LEU A 16 -26.63 -45.03 25.37
C LEU A 16 -25.82 -45.04 24.07
N VAL A 17 -24.52 -44.70 24.10
CA VAL A 17 -23.63 -44.85 22.92
C VAL A 17 -23.56 -46.31 22.48
N GLY A 18 -23.39 -47.24 23.43
CA GLY A 18 -23.38 -48.67 23.15
C GLY A 18 -24.73 -49.14 22.56
N ALA A 19 -25.83 -48.74 23.21
CA ALA A 19 -27.17 -49.12 22.78
C ALA A 19 -27.50 -48.63 21.37
N ILE A 20 -27.17 -47.39 21.01
CA ILE A 20 -27.45 -46.83 19.67
C ILE A 20 -26.66 -47.53 18.56
N ARG A 21 -25.45 -48.02 18.86
CA ARG A 21 -24.67 -48.80 17.90
C ARG A 21 -25.28 -50.17 17.63
N GLU A 22 -26.05 -50.71 18.58
CA GLU A 22 -26.74 -51.99 18.45
C GLU A 22 -28.15 -51.82 17.86
N ASP A 23 -28.89 -50.80 18.30
CA ASP A 23 -30.25 -50.47 17.89
C ASP A 23 -30.49 -48.96 17.87
N ASP A 24 -30.57 -48.40 16.66
CA ASP A 24 -30.78 -46.98 16.43
C ASP A 24 -32.26 -46.58 16.61
N SER A 25 -32.71 -46.54 17.87
CA SER A 25 -34.11 -46.24 18.20
C SER A 25 -34.35 -44.77 18.58
N SER A 26 -35.51 -44.23 18.19
CA SER A 26 -35.92 -42.86 18.55
C SER A 26 -36.03 -42.67 20.07
N GLU A 27 -36.30 -43.72 20.83
CA GLU A 27 -36.34 -43.67 22.30
C GLU A 27 -34.94 -43.38 22.88
N SER A 28 -33.90 -44.05 22.38
CA SER A 28 -32.51 -43.82 22.80
C SER A 28 -32.09 -42.37 22.56
N TRP A 29 -32.43 -41.78 21.41
CA TRP A 29 -32.11 -40.39 21.10
C TRP A 29 -32.90 -39.36 21.91
N ASN A 30 -34.16 -39.67 22.25
CA ASN A 30 -34.92 -38.88 23.20
C ASN A 30 -34.28 -38.89 24.59
N GLN A 31 -33.78 -40.05 25.04
CA GLN A 31 -33.05 -40.15 26.30
C GLN A 31 -31.73 -39.36 26.26
N ILE A 32 -30.96 -39.43 25.16
CA ILE A 32 -29.76 -38.59 24.96
C ILE A 32 -30.11 -37.11 25.09
N THR A 33 -31.15 -36.66 24.40
CA THR A 33 -31.58 -35.26 24.44
C THR A 33 -31.87 -34.81 25.88
N GLN A 34 -32.61 -35.61 26.65
CA GLN A 34 -32.94 -35.30 28.03
C GLN A 34 -31.70 -35.27 28.94
N VAL A 35 -30.81 -36.25 28.81
CA VAL A 35 -29.60 -36.36 29.64
C VAL A 35 -28.62 -35.23 29.31
N CYS A 36 -28.33 -34.98 28.03
CA CYS A 36 -27.47 -33.88 27.60
C CYS A 36 -28.03 -32.51 28.04
N ARG A 37 -29.34 -32.31 28.00
CA ARG A 37 -29.96 -31.08 28.51
C ARG A 37 -29.70 -30.88 30.01
N LEU A 38 -29.84 -31.95 30.81
CA LEU A 38 -29.56 -31.89 32.25
C LEU A 38 -28.09 -31.56 32.51
N ILE A 39 -27.17 -32.23 31.79
CA ILE A 39 -25.73 -31.97 31.87
C ILE A 39 -25.43 -30.52 31.48
N ALA A 40 -25.88 -30.06 30.31
CA ALA A 40 -25.63 -28.72 29.81
C ALA A 40 -26.13 -27.64 30.77
N ASN A 41 -27.32 -27.82 31.35
CA ASN A 41 -27.87 -26.90 32.35
C ASN A 41 -27.04 -26.90 33.65
N SER A 42 -26.54 -28.07 34.08
CA SER A 42 -25.69 -28.19 35.28
C SER A 42 -24.31 -27.52 35.12
N LEU A 43 -23.80 -27.45 33.88
CA LEU A 43 -22.52 -26.82 33.55
C LEU A 43 -22.62 -25.30 33.32
N ARG A 44 -23.84 -24.72 33.31
CA ARG A 44 -24.03 -23.28 33.02
C ARG A 44 -23.43 -22.36 34.09
N THR A 45 -23.33 -22.84 35.32
CA THR A 45 -22.84 -22.08 36.48
C THR A 45 -21.92 -22.95 37.31
N ARG A 46 -20.83 -22.40 37.86
CA ARG A 46 -19.97 -23.13 38.80
C ARG A 46 -20.73 -23.33 40.11
N GLY A 47 -21.03 -24.59 40.45
CA GLY A 47 -21.63 -24.98 41.72
C GLY A 47 -20.58 -25.28 42.80
N GLU A 48 -21.02 -25.77 43.97
CA GLU A 48 -20.12 -26.19 45.06
C GLU A 48 -19.28 -27.44 44.71
N ALA A 49 -19.78 -28.28 43.79
CA ALA A 49 -19.04 -29.38 43.19
C ALA A 49 -18.51 -28.96 41.80
N ASP A 50 -17.23 -29.24 41.51
CA ASP A 50 -16.64 -28.94 40.21
C ASP A 50 -17.07 -29.98 39.15
N ASN A 51 -18.32 -29.85 38.72
CA ASN A 51 -18.88 -30.70 37.67
C ASN A 51 -18.14 -30.53 36.33
N HIS A 52 -17.42 -29.43 36.10
CA HIS A 52 -16.63 -29.26 34.89
C HIS A 52 -15.43 -30.21 34.91
N GLU A 53 -14.70 -30.27 36.01
CA GLU A 53 -13.54 -31.16 36.15
C GLU A 53 -13.96 -32.64 36.14
N ILE A 54 -15.02 -33.00 36.86
CA ILE A 54 -15.53 -34.38 36.93
C ILE A 54 -15.94 -34.88 35.55
N LEU A 55 -16.78 -34.11 34.84
CA LEU A 55 -17.28 -34.51 33.53
C LEU A 55 -16.21 -34.41 32.45
N GLY A 56 -15.30 -33.44 32.54
CA GLY A 56 -14.23 -33.30 31.56
C GLY A 56 -13.24 -34.46 31.57
N LYS A 57 -12.93 -35.03 32.74
CA LYS A 57 -12.01 -36.19 32.89
C LYS A 57 -12.66 -37.55 32.60
N SER A 58 -13.97 -37.57 32.41
CA SER A 58 -14.74 -38.79 32.16
C SER A 58 -14.67 -39.24 30.69
N ALA A 59 -15.46 -40.24 30.30
CA ALA A 59 -15.60 -40.65 28.90
C ALA A 59 -16.60 -39.77 28.11
N LEU A 60 -17.15 -38.72 28.74
CA LEU A 60 -18.10 -37.81 28.11
C LEU A 60 -17.57 -37.15 26.83
N PRO A 61 -16.34 -36.57 26.78
CA PRO A 61 -15.83 -35.97 25.55
C PRO A 61 -15.79 -36.96 24.36
N GLN A 62 -15.34 -38.20 24.61
CA GLN A 62 -15.29 -39.26 23.60
C GLN A 62 -16.69 -39.73 23.19
N SER A 63 -17.62 -39.80 24.15
CA SER A 63 -19.02 -40.16 23.88
C SER A 63 -19.70 -39.12 23.00
N LEU A 64 -19.50 -37.82 23.26
CA LEU A 64 -20.02 -36.74 22.43
C LEU A 64 -19.43 -36.77 21.02
N ALA A 65 -18.11 -36.98 20.90
CA ALA A 65 -17.44 -37.10 19.60
C ALA A 65 -17.93 -38.31 18.79
N ALA A 66 -18.34 -39.40 19.45
CA ALA A 66 -18.90 -40.58 18.79
C ALA A 66 -20.39 -40.42 18.40
N LEU A 67 -21.18 -39.74 19.22
CA LEU A 67 -22.63 -39.62 19.02
C LEU A 67 -23.01 -38.65 17.90
N ILE A 68 -22.29 -37.54 17.73
CA ILE A 68 -22.62 -36.56 16.69
C ILE A 68 -22.57 -37.19 15.28
N PRO A 69 -21.51 -37.93 14.87
CA PRO A 69 -21.49 -38.61 13.58
C PRO A 69 -22.56 -39.70 13.44
N LEU A 70 -22.88 -40.43 14.52
CA LEU A 70 -23.96 -41.43 14.51
C LEU A 70 -25.32 -40.78 14.23
N ALA A 71 -25.59 -39.63 14.85
CA ALA A 71 -26.82 -38.87 14.66
C ALA A 71 -26.96 -38.29 13.22
N LEU A 72 -25.85 -38.20 12.47
CA LEU A 72 -25.88 -37.72 11.09
C LEU A 72 -26.23 -38.81 10.08
N HIS A 73 -26.03 -40.10 10.38
CA HIS A 73 -26.22 -41.21 9.42
C HIS A 73 -25.50 -41.00 8.08
N GLY A 74 -24.33 -40.34 8.12
CA GLY A 74 -23.58 -39.97 6.92
C GLY A 74 -24.21 -38.84 6.09
N ALA A 75 -25.33 -38.26 6.53
CA ALA A 75 -25.89 -37.06 5.92
C ALA A 75 -24.99 -35.83 6.21
N PRO A 76 -24.91 -34.88 5.26
CA PRO A 76 -24.09 -33.68 5.45
C PRO A 76 -24.65 -32.75 6.54
N VAL A 77 -25.96 -32.77 6.79
CA VAL A 77 -26.58 -32.00 7.87
C VAL A 77 -27.54 -32.88 8.68
N PRO A 78 -27.81 -32.53 9.95
CA PRO A 78 -28.73 -33.25 10.80
C PRO A 78 -30.13 -33.45 10.20
N PRO A 79 -30.61 -34.70 10.09
CA PRO A 79 -32.03 -34.97 9.84
C PRO A 79 -32.92 -34.44 10.96
N ASP A 80 -34.21 -34.20 10.68
CA ASP A 80 -35.16 -33.54 11.60
C ASP A 80 -35.20 -34.17 12.99
N GLU A 81 -35.23 -35.51 13.06
CA GLU A 81 -35.31 -36.26 14.31
C GLU A 81 -34.06 -36.16 15.19
N TYR A 82 -32.91 -35.80 14.60
CA TYR A 82 -31.62 -35.72 15.30
C TYR A 82 -31.16 -34.29 15.60
N LYS A 83 -31.94 -33.26 15.21
CA LYS A 83 -31.59 -31.85 15.46
C LYS A 83 -31.50 -31.54 16.96
N ALA A 84 -32.50 -31.96 17.72
CA ALA A 84 -32.59 -31.74 19.16
C ALA A 84 -31.44 -32.41 19.94
N PRO A 85 -31.14 -33.72 19.76
CA PRO A 85 -30.01 -34.34 20.46
C PRO A 85 -28.68 -33.69 20.10
N ILE A 86 -28.44 -33.38 18.81
CA ILE A 86 -27.20 -32.69 18.40
C ILE A 86 -27.06 -31.33 19.06
N CYS A 87 -28.13 -30.53 19.08
CA CYS A 87 -28.09 -29.22 19.73
C CYS A 87 -27.74 -29.32 21.22
N GLU A 88 -28.32 -30.28 21.96
CA GLU A 88 -28.02 -30.45 23.38
C GLU A 88 -26.59 -31.00 23.61
N MET A 89 -26.10 -31.90 22.76
CA MET A 89 -24.70 -32.36 22.79
C MET A 89 -23.73 -31.20 22.60
N LEU A 90 -23.97 -30.33 21.62
CA LEU A 90 -23.15 -29.13 21.40
C LEU A 90 -23.21 -28.16 22.59
N ARG A 91 -24.37 -28.01 23.25
CA ARG A 91 -24.48 -27.19 24.47
C ARG A 91 -23.65 -27.75 25.62
N VAL A 92 -23.61 -29.07 25.78
CA VAL A 92 -22.71 -29.73 26.75
C VAL A 92 -21.26 -29.39 26.41
N SER A 93 -20.85 -29.57 25.15
CA SER A 93 -19.47 -29.28 24.70
C SER A 93 -19.08 -27.82 24.93
N ALA A 94 -19.94 -26.86 24.60
CA ALA A 94 -19.66 -25.43 24.76
C ALA A 94 -19.47 -25.05 26.23
N ASN A 95 -20.28 -25.62 27.12
CA ASN A 95 -20.20 -25.34 28.56
C ASN A 95 -19.02 -26.06 29.22
N LEU A 96 -18.63 -27.25 28.76
CA LEU A 96 -17.43 -27.95 29.26
C LEU A 96 -16.14 -27.14 29.04
N CYS A 97 -16.06 -26.37 27.96
CA CYS A 97 -14.91 -25.52 27.62
C CYS A 97 -14.88 -24.17 28.34
N LEU A 98 -15.94 -23.79 29.08
CA LEU A 98 -16.06 -22.46 29.66
C LEU A 98 -15.02 -22.24 30.77
N ASP A 99 -14.04 -21.38 30.49
CA ASP A 99 -12.93 -21.03 31.40
C ASP A 99 -12.19 -22.24 32.00
N HIS A 100 -11.96 -23.28 31.20
CA HIS A 100 -11.37 -24.54 31.67
C HIS A 100 -10.41 -25.22 30.66
N ASP A 101 -9.14 -24.83 30.65
CA ASP A 101 -8.10 -25.31 29.71
C ASP A 101 -7.92 -26.82 29.69
N ILE A 102 -7.96 -27.48 30.85
CA ILE A 102 -7.83 -28.95 30.94
C ILE A 102 -8.94 -29.64 30.13
N ASN A 103 -10.15 -29.07 30.13
CA ASN A 103 -11.28 -29.65 29.40
C ASN A 103 -11.19 -29.36 27.91
N ARG A 104 -10.65 -28.20 27.53
CA ARG A 104 -10.28 -27.89 26.15
C ARG A 104 -9.29 -28.94 25.62
N GLY A 105 -8.32 -29.34 26.45
CA GLY A 105 -7.40 -30.47 26.19
C GLY A 105 -8.12 -31.80 26.00
N HIS A 106 -8.97 -32.22 26.94
CA HIS A 106 -9.69 -33.50 26.82
C HIS A 106 -10.64 -33.55 25.60
N ILE A 107 -11.29 -32.43 25.27
CA ILE A 107 -12.14 -32.31 24.08
C ILE A 107 -11.31 -32.40 22.79
N LEU A 108 -10.12 -31.81 22.78
CA LEU A 108 -9.18 -31.92 21.67
C LEU A 108 -8.69 -33.37 21.49
N GLU A 109 -8.31 -34.05 22.57
CA GLU A 109 -7.88 -35.46 22.56
C GLU A 109 -8.98 -36.40 22.08
N ALA A 110 -10.23 -36.11 22.44
CA ALA A 110 -11.41 -36.86 21.97
C ALA A 110 -11.73 -36.63 20.47
N GLY A 111 -11.06 -35.68 19.80
CA GLY A 111 -11.30 -35.36 18.39
C GLY A 111 -12.61 -34.59 18.14
N LEU A 112 -13.21 -34.02 19.18
CA LEU A 112 -14.50 -33.34 19.08
C LEU A 112 -14.46 -32.04 18.23
N PRO A 113 -13.39 -31.21 18.25
CA PRO A 113 -13.29 -30.06 17.35
C PRO A 113 -13.43 -30.45 15.87
N GLN A 114 -12.80 -31.56 15.46
CA GLN A 114 -12.83 -32.10 14.10
C GLN A 114 -14.26 -32.46 13.70
N VAL A 115 -14.97 -33.17 14.58
CA VAL A 115 -16.36 -33.57 14.37
C VAL A 115 -17.27 -32.35 14.19
N ILE A 116 -17.04 -31.30 14.98
CA ILE A 116 -17.83 -30.06 14.90
C ILE A 116 -17.50 -29.28 13.62
N VAL A 117 -16.23 -29.22 13.21
CA VAL A 117 -15.85 -28.61 11.94
C VAL A 117 -16.50 -29.35 10.77
N SER A 118 -16.46 -30.69 10.75
CA SER A 118 -17.14 -31.48 9.71
C SER A 118 -18.65 -31.30 9.69
N LEU A 119 -19.29 -31.07 10.84
CA LEU A 119 -20.70 -30.70 10.90
C LEU A 119 -20.95 -29.34 10.22
N LEU A 120 -20.08 -28.34 10.43
CA LEU A 120 -20.19 -27.02 9.80
C LEU A 120 -19.87 -27.07 8.29
N GLU A 121 -18.89 -27.88 7.88
CA GLU A 121 -18.57 -28.14 6.47
C GLU A 121 -19.80 -28.65 5.71
N GLY A 122 -20.55 -29.58 6.29
CA GLY A 122 -21.77 -30.10 5.66
C GLY A 122 -22.88 -29.05 5.45
N TYR A 123 -22.92 -27.97 6.24
CA TYR A 123 -23.75 -26.80 5.91
C TYR A 123 -23.10 -25.91 4.85
N ALA A 124 -21.79 -25.66 4.95
CA ALA A 124 -21.05 -24.82 4.01
C ALA A 124 -21.07 -25.40 2.58
N ASP A 125 -21.11 -26.72 2.41
CA ASP A 125 -21.14 -27.40 1.11
C ASP A 125 -22.48 -27.26 0.37
N LYS A 126 -23.52 -26.77 1.05
CA LYS A 126 -24.78 -26.40 0.39
C LYS A 126 -24.73 -25.04 -0.32
N THR A 127 -23.60 -24.35 -0.26
CA THR A 127 -23.42 -23.01 -0.82
C THR A 127 -22.67 -23.06 -2.15
N SER A 128 -22.90 -22.05 -2.99
CA SER A 128 -22.23 -21.89 -4.28
C SER A 128 -21.78 -20.45 -4.46
N ALA A 129 -20.53 -20.25 -4.87
CA ALA A 129 -19.98 -18.91 -5.09
C ALA A 129 -20.83 -18.13 -6.12
N SER A 130 -21.15 -16.87 -5.80
CA SER A 130 -22.00 -16.01 -6.61
C SER A 130 -21.68 -14.55 -6.33
N THR A 131 -21.91 -13.67 -7.30
CA THR A 131 -21.79 -12.22 -7.13
C THR A 131 -22.81 -11.66 -6.14
N ILE A 132 -23.98 -12.31 -6.02
CA ILE A 132 -25.02 -11.99 -5.04
C ILE A 132 -25.30 -13.25 -4.24
N ILE A 133 -25.14 -13.15 -2.93
CA ILE A 133 -25.40 -14.24 -1.99
C ILE A 133 -26.81 -14.09 -1.42
N GLU A 134 -27.60 -15.16 -1.53
CA GLU A 134 -28.92 -15.28 -0.94
C GLU A 134 -28.85 -16.16 0.33
N PRO A 135 -29.74 -15.91 1.32
CA PRO A 135 -29.69 -16.64 2.57
C PRO A 135 -30.06 -18.11 2.37
N LEU A 136 -29.31 -19.03 3.00
CA LEU A 136 -29.68 -20.45 3.01
C LEU A 136 -31.04 -20.65 3.66
N ASP A 137 -31.87 -21.51 3.06
CA ASP A 137 -33.12 -21.95 3.64
C ASP A 137 -32.85 -22.92 4.81
N LEU A 138 -32.98 -22.40 6.03
CA LEU A 138 -32.64 -23.09 7.27
C LEU A 138 -33.73 -22.86 8.31
N SER A 139 -34.28 -23.96 8.84
CA SER A 139 -35.15 -23.93 10.02
C SER A 139 -34.41 -23.35 11.25
N ILE A 140 -35.15 -22.81 12.21
CA ILE A 140 -34.62 -22.30 13.49
C ILE A 140 -33.71 -23.32 14.18
N SER A 141 -34.08 -24.60 14.20
CA SER A 141 -33.26 -25.64 14.83
C SER A 141 -31.89 -25.82 14.16
N HIS A 142 -31.80 -25.68 12.84
CA HIS A 142 -30.51 -25.70 12.13
C HIS A 142 -29.67 -24.46 12.48
N LEU A 143 -30.29 -23.28 12.57
CA LEU A 143 -29.60 -22.05 13.00
C LEU A 143 -29.06 -22.19 14.44
N GLN A 144 -29.84 -22.79 15.35
CA GLN A 144 -29.39 -23.09 16.71
C GLN A 144 -28.21 -24.05 16.75
N ILE A 145 -28.21 -25.09 15.90
CA ILE A 145 -27.08 -26.02 15.76
C ILE A 145 -25.83 -25.27 15.29
N ILE A 146 -25.91 -24.50 14.19
CA ILE A 146 -24.77 -23.74 13.65
C ILE A 146 -24.22 -22.77 14.70
N ARG A 147 -25.10 -21.99 15.34
CA ARG A 147 -24.72 -21.04 16.39
C ARG A 147 -23.99 -21.73 17.53
N THR A 148 -24.55 -22.85 18.02
CA THR A 148 -23.98 -23.57 19.16
C THR A 148 -22.65 -24.20 18.77
N ALA A 149 -22.54 -24.81 17.59
CA ALA A 149 -21.31 -25.37 17.06
C ALA A 149 -20.17 -24.33 16.99
N ILE A 150 -20.43 -23.16 16.40
CA ILE A 150 -19.45 -22.05 16.38
C ILE A 150 -19.10 -21.61 17.81
N GLY A 151 -20.08 -21.57 18.71
CA GLY A 151 -19.86 -21.29 20.13
C GLY A 151 -18.95 -22.30 20.84
N VAL A 152 -19.05 -23.59 20.51
CA VAL A 152 -18.12 -24.61 21.02
C VAL A 152 -16.71 -24.29 20.55
N LEU A 153 -16.53 -24.06 19.25
CA LEU A 153 -15.20 -23.79 18.67
C LEU A 153 -14.56 -22.55 19.30
N LEU A 154 -15.32 -21.46 19.44
CA LEU A 154 -14.87 -20.23 20.11
C LEU A 154 -14.45 -20.50 21.56
N ASN A 155 -15.29 -21.16 22.36
CA ASN A 155 -14.98 -21.44 23.76
C ASN A 155 -13.80 -22.41 23.92
N ALA A 156 -13.64 -23.34 22.99
CA ALA A 156 -12.56 -24.30 22.98
C ALA A 156 -11.21 -23.66 22.58
N SER A 157 -11.24 -22.64 21.72
CA SER A 157 -10.04 -21.93 21.26
C SER A 157 -9.63 -20.76 22.15
N LEU A 158 -10.55 -20.16 22.91
CA LEU A 158 -10.33 -18.92 23.66
C LEU A 158 -9.14 -19.02 24.62
N GLY A 159 -8.03 -18.37 24.26
CA GLY A 159 -6.77 -18.39 25.03
C GLY A 159 -6.08 -19.75 25.13
N TYR A 160 -6.44 -20.74 24.31
CA TYR A 160 -5.89 -22.09 24.34
C TYR A 160 -5.33 -22.53 22.98
N ASP A 161 -4.04 -22.29 22.78
CA ASP A 161 -3.37 -22.47 21.49
C ASP A 161 -3.47 -23.88 20.88
N PRO A 162 -3.38 -25.01 21.63
CA PRO A 162 -3.48 -26.35 21.03
C PRO A 162 -4.74 -26.57 20.20
N VAL A 163 -5.89 -26.03 20.65
CA VAL A 163 -7.13 -26.08 19.87
C VAL A 163 -7.07 -25.13 18.68
N LYS A 164 -6.54 -23.91 18.84
CA LYS A 164 -6.35 -22.96 17.73
C LYS A 164 -5.54 -23.58 16.60
N PHE A 165 -4.39 -24.18 16.92
CA PHE A 165 -3.55 -24.91 15.97
C PHE A 165 -4.34 -25.96 15.20
N ARG A 166 -5.15 -26.74 15.92
CA ARG A 166 -5.96 -27.77 15.30
C ARG A 166 -7.00 -27.19 14.36
N LEU A 167 -7.72 -26.15 14.77
CA LEU A 167 -8.74 -25.50 13.95
C LEU A 167 -8.15 -24.82 12.71
N ILE A 168 -6.96 -24.22 12.83
CA ILE A 168 -6.21 -23.67 11.69
C ILE A 168 -5.84 -24.79 10.71
N SER A 169 -5.34 -25.93 11.20
CA SER A 169 -5.00 -27.08 10.33
C SER A 169 -6.21 -27.72 9.62
N LEU A 170 -7.42 -27.41 10.08
CA LEU A 170 -8.69 -27.85 9.51
C LEU A 170 -9.34 -26.75 8.65
N GLU A 171 -8.64 -25.66 8.37
CA GLU A 171 -9.17 -24.52 7.59
C GLU A 171 -10.50 -23.96 8.15
N THR A 172 -10.68 -24.07 9.48
CA THR A 172 -11.96 -23.75 10.14
C THR A 172 -12.42 -22.32 9.87
N ALA A 173 -11.47 -21.37 9.76
CA ALA A 173 -11.78 -19.98 9.45
C ALA A 173 -12.48 -19.83 8.08
N LEU A 174 -12.00 -20.54 7.05
CA LEU A 174 -12.62 -20.52 5.72
C LEU A 174 -14.04 -21.07 5.78
N THR A 175 -14.24 -22.23 6.41
CA THR A 175 -15.56 -22.86 6.57
C THR A 175 -16.55 -21.93 7.28
N ILE A 176 -16.11 -21.28 8.37
CA ILE A 176 -16.95 -20.34 9.14
C ILE A 176 -17.30 -19.10 8.30
N VAL A 177 -16.33 -18.49 7.61
CA VAL A 177 -16.58 -17.31 6.77
C VAL A 177 -17.52 -17.64 5.62
N LYS A 178 -17.26 -18.74 4.90
CA LYS A 178 -18.11 -19.24 3.81
C LYS A 178 -19.55 -19.46 4.29
N LEU A 179 -19.73 -20.17 5.42
CA LEU A 179 -21.06 -20.41 5.96
C LEU A 179 -21.74 -19.11 6.43
N SER A 180 -21.02 -18.24 7.14
CA SER A 180 -21.56 -16.99 7.69
C SER A 180 -22.15 -16.09 6.59
N ALA A 181 -21.45 -15.99 5.44
CA ALA A 181 -21.90 -15.19 4.30
C ALA A 181 -23.29 -15.60 3.78
N PHE A 182 -23.64 -16.89 3.88
CA PHE A 182 -24.94 -17.43 3.46
C PHE A 182 -25.95 -17.54 4.61
N VAL A 183 -25.51 -17.54 5.87
CA VAL A 183 -26.42 -17.49 7.01
C VAL A 183 -27.01 -16.10 7.15
N TYR A 184 -26.19 -15.06 7.02
CA TYR A 184 -26.60 -13.66 7.10
C TYR A 184 -25.97 -12.83 5.98
N PRO A 185 -26.51 -12.85 4.75
CA PRO A 185 -26.09 -11.94 3.71
C PRO A 185 -26.73 -10.55 3.94
N PRO A 186 -25.95 -9.45 3.97
CA PRO A 186 -26.46 -8.13 4.29
C PRO A 186 -27.66 -7.72 3.43
N MET A 187 -28.58 -6.94 4.02
CA MET A 187 -29.81 -6.43 3.37
C MET A 187 -30.79 -7.48 2.83
N SER A 188 -30.50 -8.77 2.91
CA SER A 188 -31.42 -9.82 2.43
C SER A 188 -32.69 -9.93 3.29
N TRP A 189 -32.71 -9.25 4.44
CA TRP A 189 -33.86 -9.13 5.32
C TRP A 189 -34.89 -8.08 4.88
N LEU A 190 -34.59 -7.23 3.88
CA LEU A 190 -35.47 -6.10 3.51
C LEU A 190 -36.87 -6.54 3.04
N SER A 191 -36.99 -7.71 2.42
CA SER A 191 -38.24 -8.24 1.89
C SER A 191 -39.08 -9.03 2.91
N LEU A 192 -38.57 -9.24 4.13
CA LEU A 192 -39.22 -10.09 5.12
C LEU A 192 -40.55 -9.53 5.60
N SER A 193 -41.47 -10.43 5.92
CA SER A 193 -42.66 -10.12 6.69
C SER A 193 -42.40 -10.50 8.15
N PRO A 194 -42.43 -9.54 9.10
CA PRO A 194 -42.03 -9.82 10.49
C PRO A 194 -43.13 -10.53 11.27
N ASP A 195 -42.99 -11.84 11.46
CA ASP A 195 -43.68 -12.62 12.49
C ASP A 195 -42.67 -13.12 13.55
N ASP A 196 -43.15 -13.74 14.62
CA ASP A 196 -42.29 -14.18 15.74
C ASP A 196 -41.23 -15.20 15.28
N GLU A 197 -41.59 -16.10 14.36
CA GLU A 197 -40.68 -17.11 13.81
C GLU A 197 -39.57 -16.46 12.97
N THR A 198 -39.93 -15.53 12.09
CA THR A 198 -39.00 -14.77 11.25
C THR A 198 -38.07 -13.91 12.10
N LYS A 199 -38.61 -13.25 13.15
CA LYS A 199 -37.81 -12.47 14.09
C LYS A 199 -36.80 -13.32 14.83
N GLU A 200 -37.21 -14.49 15.33
CA GLU A 200 -36.30 -15.44 15.97
C GLU A 200 -35.22 -15.91 15.00
N ALA A 201 -35.61 -16.35 13.80
CA ALA A 201 -34.68 -16.85 12.79
C ALA A 201 -33.63 -15.79 12.41
N TRP A 202 -34.02 -14.55 12.18
CA TRP A 202 -33.09 -13.49 11.77
C TRP A 202 -32.26 -12.92 12.93
N SER A 203 -32.78 -12.96 14.16
CA SER A 203 -31.97 -12.70 15.35
C SER A 203 -30.88 -13.76 15.54
N LEU A 204 -31.20 -15.03 15.25
CA LEU A 204 -30.21 -16.10 15.24
C LEU A 204 -29.17 -15.91 14.12
N ARG A 205 -29.60 -15.58 12.90
CA ARG A 205 -28.69 -15.33 11.77
C ARG A 205 -27.70 -14.20 12.06
N SER A 206 -28.17 -13.05 12.57
CA SER A 206 -27.28 -11.95 12.94
C SER A 206 -26.33 -12.35 14.07
N GLY A 207 -26.82 -13.10 15.06
CA GLY A 207 -25.99 -13.62 16.16
C GLY A 207 -24.91 -14.61 15.70
N ILE A 208 -25.23 -15.46 14.72
CA ILE A 208 -24.27 -16.40 14.10
C ILE A 208 -23.17 -15.61 13.40
N SER A 209 -23.52 -14.58 12.61
CA SER A 209 -22.54 -13.74 11.93
C SER A 209 -21.56 -13.08 12.92
N ASN A 210 -22.07 -12.51 14.02
CA ASN A 210 -21.21 -11.93 15.05
C ASN A 210 -20.26 -12.97 15.69
N TRP A 211 -20.76 -14.17 16.02
CA TRP A 211 -19.94 -15.24 16.60
C TRP A 211 -18.92 -15.80 15.61
N ALA A 212 -19.27 -15.86 14.32
CA ALA A 212 -18.36 -16.26 13.26
C ALA A 212 -17.14 -15.34 13.21
N TRP A 213 -17.35 -14.01 13.15
CA TRP A 213 -16.26 -13.03 13.13
C TRP A 213 -15.41 -13.04 14.39
N ARG A 214 -16.04 -13.19 15.56
CA ARG A 214 -15.31 -13.34 16.84
C ARG A 214 -14.43 -14.60 16.85
N THR A 215 -14.91 -15.71 16.30
CA THR A 215 -14.15 -16.96 16.22
C THR A 215 -12.98 -16.82 15.25
N VAL A 216 -13.19 -16.22 14.08
CA VAL A 216 -12.11 -15.95 13.11
C VAL A 216 -11.03 -15.04 13.72
N SER A 217 -11.44 -14.00 14.44
CA SER A 217 -10.51 -13.10 15.14
C SER A 217 -9.70 -13.84 16.23
N GLU A 218 -10.35 -14.68 17.04
CA GLU A 218 -9.67 -15.49 18.06
C GLU A 218 -8.62 -16.44 17.47
N LEU A 219 -8.88 -17.00 16.27
CA LEU A 219 -7.93 -17.86 15.58
C LEU A 219 -6.71 -17.09 15.03
N LYS A 220 -6.84 -15.79 14.78
CA LYS A 220 -5.71 -14.92 14.38
C LYS A 220 -4.82 -14.56 15.58
N ASP A 221 -5.40 -14.42 16.77
CA ASP A 221 -4.71 -14.00 17.99
C ASP A 221 -3.92 -15.17 18.63
N THR A 222 -2.86 -15.65 17.96
CA THR A 222 -1.94 -16.64 18.54
C THR A 222 -0.70 -15.97 19.10
N LYS A 223 -0.40 -16.24 20.38
CA LYS A 223 0.82 -15.78 21.05
C LYS A 223 1.99 -16.71 20.69
N ASP A 224 2.38 -16.73 19.44
CA ASP A 224 3.69 -17.30 19.11
C ASP A 224 4.80 -16.46 19.74
N ASP A 225 5.97 -17.09 19.88
CA ASP A 225 7.20 -16.53 20.45
C ASP A 225 7.28 -15.02 20.18
N PRO A 226 7.46 -14.13 21.19
CA PRO A 226 7.49 -12.67 21.02
C PRO A 226 8.57 -12.13 20.06
N LYS A 227 9.31 -13.03 19.37
CA LYS A 227 10.24 -12.75 18.29
C LYS A 227 9.65 -12.97 16.89
N ASP A 228 8.51 -13.65 16.77
CA ASP A 228 7.78 -13.87 15.52
C ASP A 228 6.54 -12.98 15.53
N GLU A 229 6.74 -11.68 15.27
CA GLU A 229 5.67 -10.67 15.20
C GLU A 229 4.72 -10.88 14.00
N SER A 230 4.88 -11.96 13.23
CA SER A 230 4.00 -12.26 12.09
C SER A 230 2.69 -12.87 12.58
N THR A 231 1.58 -12.13 12.45
CA THR A 231 0.24 -12.70 12.58
C THR A 231 0.12 -13.89 11.66
N ARG A 232 -0.20 -15.07 12.19
CA ARG A 232 -0.38 -16.27 11.38
C ARG A 232 -1.41 -16.04 10.29
N GLN A 233 -1.03 -16.31 9.06
CA GLN A 233 -1.94 -16.32 7.94
C GLN A 233 -2.87 -17.54 8.04
N ILE A 234 -4.13 -17.30 8.42
CA ILE A 234 -5.16 -18.36 8.56
C ILE A 234 -6.15 -18.40 7.39
N LEU A 235 -6.05 -17.47 6.44
CA LEU A 235 -6.93 -17.36 5.28
C LEU A 235 -6.09 -17.09 4.02
N GLY A 236 -6.46 -17.74 2.92
CA GLY A 236 -5.82 -17.60 1.61
C GLY A 236 -6.76 -16.97 0.56
N PRO A 237 -6.39 -17.02 -0.73
CA PRO A 237 -7.19 -16.48 -1.83
C PRO A 237 -8.59 -17.07 -1.98
N ASP A 238 -8.78 -18.30 -1.52
CA ASP A 238 -10.05 -19.03 -1.50
C ASP A 238 -11.16 -18.36 -0.68
N VAL A 239 -10.82 -17.46 0.25
CA VAL A 239 -11.81 -16.70 1.05
C VAL A 239 -12.47 -15.56 0.26
N LEU A 240 -11.78 -15.00 -0.74
CA LEU A 240 -12.20 -13.82 -1.50
C LEU A 240 -13.62 -13.92 -2.12
N PRO A 241 -14.02 -15.04 -2.77
CA PRO A 241 -15.36 -15.17 -3.36
C PRO A 241 -16.50 -15.19 -2.32
N TRP A 242 -16.19 -15.38 -1.04
CA TRP A 242 -17.20 -15.45 0.03
C TRP A 242 -17.35 -14.13 0.79
N VAL A 243 -16.31 -13.29 0.78
CA VAL A 243 -16.26 -12.03 1.53
C VAL A 243 -16.61 -10.83 0.64
N THR A 244 -16.08 -10.79 -0.59
CA THR A 244 -16.30 -9.65 -1.49
C THR A 244 -17.76 -9.42 -1.91
N PRO A 245 -18.64 -10.44 -2.08
CA PRO A 245 -20.04 -10.20 -2.43
C PRO A 245 -20.83 -9.37 -1.42
N ALA A 246 -20.41 -9.35 -0.14
CA ALA A 246 -21.07 -8.52 0.87
C ALA A 246 -21.02 -7.03 0.51
N LEU A 247 -19.95 -6.57 -0.16
CA LEU A 247 -19.81 -5.19 -0.62
C LEU A 247 -20.86 -4.80 -1.66
N ALA A 248 -21.28 -5.74 -2.52
CA ALA A 248 -22.22 -5.47 -3.60
C ALA A 248 -23.59 -5.01 -3.08
N ARG A 249 -23.99 -5.44 -1.87
CA ARG A 249 -25.25 -4.99 -1.23
C ARG A 249 -25.23 -3.51 -0.86
N PHE A 250 -24.06 -2.88 -0.77
CA PHE A 250 -23.90 -1.47 -0.46
C PHE A 250 -23.66 -0.59 -1.70
N ILE A 251 -23.85 -1.14 -2.90
CA ILE A 251 -23.72 -0.43 -4.17
C ILE A 251 -25.13 -0.07 -4.71
N PRO A 252 -25.42 1.21 -4.99
CA PRO A 252 -26.69 1.62 -5.59
C PRO A 252 -26.78 1.23 -7.08
N PRO A 253 -28.00 1.11 -7.65
CA PRO A 253 -29.29 1.36 -7.00
C PRO A 253 -29.67 0.27 -5.99
N TYR A 254 -30.23 0.66 -4.84
CA TYR A 254 -30.75 -0.30 -3.88
C TYR A 254 -32.03 -0.92 -4.44
N GLU A 255 -31.93 -2.17 -4.90
CA GLU A 255 -33.03 -2.85 -5.60
C GLU A 255 -34.24 -3.11 -4.68
N ALA A 256 -34.01 -3.35 -3.39
CA ALA A 256 -35.04 -3.69 -2.42
C ALA A 256 -35.40 -2.52 -1.49
N LYS A 257 -36.71 -2.29 -1.31
CA LYS A 257 -37.25 -1.44 -0.24
C LYS A 257 -37.65 -2.30 0.95
N ALA A 258 -37.43 -1.80 2.16
CA ALA A 258 -37.88 -2.49 3.36
C ALA A 258 -39.40 -2.68 3.37
N ASN A 259 -39.85 -3.87 3.74
CA ASN A 259 -41.26 -4.15 3.98
C ASN A 259 -41.83 -3.15 5.02
N PRO A 260 -42.97 -2.48 4.77
CA PRO A 260 -43.53 -1.52 5.70
C PRO A 260 -43.80 -2.07 7.11
N ALA A 261 -44.20 -3.34 7.23
CA ALA A 261 -44.42 -3.99 8.52
C ALA A 261 -43.10 -4.16 9.30
N LEU A 262 -41.99 -4.45 8.59
CA LEU A 262 -40.67 -4.54 9.19
C LEU A 262 -40.16 -3.18 9.64
N ALA A 263 -40.36 -2.15 8.81
CA ALA A 263 -39.99 -0.77 9.16
C ALA A 263 -40.76 -0.26 10.41
N ALA A 264 -41.98 -0.74 10.65
CA ALA A 264 -42.75 -0.36 11.83
C ALA A 264 -42.18 -0.90 13.16
N ASP A 265 -41.46 -2.03 13.13
CA ASP A 265 -40.76 -2.59 14.31
C ASP A 265 -39.38 -1.95 14.46
N SER A 266 -39.35 -0.76 15.08
CA SER A 266 -38.13 0.04 15.23
C SER A 266 -36.97 -0.69 15.89
N SER A 267 -37.23 -1.55 16.90
CA SER A 267 -36.17 -2.24 17.64
C SER A 267 -35.52 -3.32 16.77
N PHE A 268 -36.35 -4.16 16.15
CA PHE A 268 -35.85 -5.25 15.32
C PHE A 268 -35.20 -4.72 14.04
N PHE A 269 -35.77 -3.67 13.43
CA PHE A 269 -35.17 -2.98 12.29
C PHE A 269 -33.78 -2.42 12.63
N ALA A 270 -33.64 -1.73 13.78
CA ALA A 270 -32.36 -1.17 14.20
C ALA A 270 -31.29 -2.25 14.45
N GLN A 271 -31.69 -3.40 15.03
CA GLN A 271 -30.81 -4.55 15.21
C GLN A 271 -30.27 -5.08 13.87
N LEU A 272 -31.13 -5.25 12.87
CA LEU A 272 -30.73 -5.73 11.54
C LEU A 272 -29.83 -4.72 10.82
N VAL A 273 -30.12 -3.43 10.90
CA VAL A 273 -29.25 -2.38 10.34
C VAL A 273 -27.88 -2.38 11.02
N GLN A 274 -27.82 -2.61 12.33
CA GLN A 274 -26.55 -2.70 13.05
C GLN A 274 -25.75 -3.95 12.65
N ALA A 275 -26.41 -5.09 12.44
CA ALA A 275 -25.75 -6.32 11.99
C ALA A 275 -25.21 -6.20 10.55
N ASP A 276 -25.95 -5.59 9.61
CA ASP A 276 -25.44 -5.27 8.26
C ASP A 276 -24.17 -4.39 8.34
N PHE A 277 -24.18 -3.39 9.22
CA PHE A 277 -23.06 -2.48 9.42
C PHE A 277 -21.82 -3.19 9.99
N GLU A 278 -21.99 -4.08 10.97
CA GLU A 278 -20.90 -4.91 11.52
C GLU A 278 -20.29 -5.82 10.44
N VAL A 279 -21.12 -6.45 9.60
CA VAL A 279 -20.62 -7.28 8.49
C VAL A 279 -19.80 -6.46 7.51
N LEU A 280 -20.21 -5.23 7.19
CA LEU A 280 -19.44 -4.34 6.31
C LEU A 280 -18.07 -4.00 6.92
N GLU A 281 -18.03 -3.65 8.20
CA GLU A 281 -16.82 -3.26 8.92
C GLU A 281 -15.82 -4.42 8.98
N GLU A 282 -16.27 -5.61 9.37
CA GLU A 282 -15.44 -6.83 9.42
C GLU A 282 -14.96 -7.24 8.02
N THR A 283 -15.83 -7.16 7.02
CA THR A 283 -15.49 -7.43 5.62
C THR A 283 -14.37 -6.51 5.13
N CYS A 284 -14.49 -5.21 5.36
CA CYS A 284 -13.50 -4.25 4.88
C CYS A 284 -12.18 -4.35 5.66
N THR A 285 -12.26 -4.63 6.97
CA THR A 285 -11.07 -4.87 7.81
C THR A 285 -10.30 -6.09 7.32
N LEU A 286 -11.00 -7.19 7.02
CA LEU A 286 -10.38 -8.39 6.48
C LEU A 286 -9.78 -8.15 5.07
N LEU A 287 -10.52 -7.47 4.20
CA LEU A 287 -10.06 -7.16 2.83
C LEU A 287 -8.93 -6.13 2.79
N GLU A 288 -8.73 -5.34 3.86
CA GLU A 288 -7.57 -4.48 4.06
C GLU A 288 -6.36 -5.29 4.55
N SER A 289 -6.54 -6.13 5.57
CA SER A 289 -5.41 -6.87 6.16
C SER A 289 -4.82 -7.88 5.17
N LEU A 290 -5.65 -8.61 4.43
CA LEU A 290 -5.19 -9.71 3.57
C LEU A 290 -4.18 -9.26 2.50
N PRO A 291 -4.42 -8.23 1.67
CA PRO A 291 -3.47 -7.81 0.65
C PRO A 291 -2.21 -7.15 1.21
N LEU A 292 -2.31 -6.50 2.38
CA LEU A 292 -1.15 -5.88 3.03
C LEU A 292 -0.15 -6.93 3.51
N ASP A 293 -0.64 -8.03 4.08
CA ASP A 293 0.21 -9.03 4.73
C ASP A 293 0.56 -10.23 3.82
N VAL A 294 -0.25 -10.50 2.79
CA VAL A 294 -0.16 -11.74 2.00
C VAL A 294 0.02 -11.47 0.50
N GLU A 295 1.18 -11.86 -0.03
CA GLU A 295 1.49 -11.76 -1.46
C GLU A 295 0.49 -12.53 -2.34
N ASP A 296 0.18 -13.77 -2.00
CA ASP A 296 -0.73 -14.61 -2.81
C ASP A 296 -2.13 -13.99 -2.98
N ILE A 297 -2.60 -13.23 -1.98
CA ILE A 297 -3.85 -12.47 -2.08
C ILE A 297 -3.72 -11.37 -3.13
N ARG A 298 -2.61 -10.63 -3.14
CA ARG A 298 -2.36 -9.59 -4.14
C ARG A 298 -2.32 -10.18 -5.56
N LEU A 299 -1.64 -11.31 -5.72
CA LEU A 299 -1.54 -11.98 -7.02
C LEU A 299 -2.91 -12.50 -7.49
N ALA A 300 -3.67 -13.14 -6.60
CA ALA A 300 -4.99 -13.67 -6.92
C ALA A 300 -5.99 -12.55 -7.27
N LEU A 301 -6.01 -11.44 -6.51
CA LEU A 301 -6.88 -10.29 -6.81
C LEU A 301 -6.60 -9.71 -8.20
N ALA A 302 -5.33 -9.55 -8.58
CA ALA A 302 -4.97 -9.07 -9.91
C ALA A 302 -5.38 -10.05 -11.02
N ARG A 303 -5.07 -11.36 -10.88
CA ARG A 303 -5.49 -12.38 -11.85
C ARG A 303 -7.00 -12.45 -11.99
N GLY A 304 -7.71 -12.43 -10.87
CA GLY A 304 -9.16 -12.51 -10.82
C GLY A 304 -9.90 -11.28 -11.36
N TYR A 305 -9.20 -10.16 -11.56
CA TYR A 305 -9.77 -9.00 -12.24
C TYR A 305 -10.04 -9.28 -13.72
N CYS A 306 -9.07 -9.88 -14.40
CA CYS A 306 -9.14 -10.22 -15.83
C CYS A 306 -9.80 -11.60 -16.04
N PHE A 307 -9.61 -12.53 -15.10
CA PHE A 307 -10.10 -13.91 -15.17
C PHE A 307 -10.89 -14.28 -13.91
N PRO A 308 -12.19 -13.95 -13.82
CA PRO A 308 -13.01 -14.24 -12.63
C PRO A 308 -13.06 -15.73 -12.24
N ALA A 309 -12.71 -16.64 -13.15
CA ALA A 309 -12.55 -18.07 -12.86
C ALA A 309 -11.52 -18.36 -11.74
N GLU A 310 -10.54 -17.47 -11.53
CA GLU A 310 -9.61 -17.51 -10.38
C GLU A 310 -10.36 -17.60 -9.04
N HIS A 311 -11.54 -16.97 -8.95
CA HIS A 311 -12.36 -16.92 -7.74
C HIS A 311 -13.75 -17.53 -7.99
N LEU A 312 -13.79 -18.71 -8.63
CA LEU A 312 -15.04 -19.45 -8.87
C LEU A 312 -16.08 -18.65 -9.68
N GLY A 313 -15.62 -17.74 -10.54
CA GLY A 313 -16.47 -16.86 -11.36
C GLY A 313 -16.87 -15.55 -10.67
N VAL A 314 -16.48 -15.33 -9.41
CA VAL A 314 -16.77 -14.09 -8.68
C VAL A 314 -15.73 -13.02 -9.02
N PRO A 315 -16.13 -11.83 -9.50
CA PRO A 315 -15.17 -10.79 -9.90
C PRO A 315 -14.69 -9.97 -8.67
N CYS A 316 -14.04 -10.63 -7.71
CA CYS A 316 -13.71 -10.11 -6.38
C CYS A 316 -13.07 -8.71 -6.39
N PHE A 317 -11.98 -8.53 -7.14
CA PHE A 317 -11.28 -7.25 -7.19
C PHE A 317 -12.10 -6.14 -7.88
N LYS A 318 -12.87 -6.50 -8.90
CA LYS A 318 -13.82 -5.57 -9.54
C LYS A 318 -14.93 -5.15 -8.58
N THR A 319 -15.46 -6.06 -7.77
CA THR A 319 -16.46 -5.74 -6.74
C THR A 319 -15.91 -4.75 -5.72
N MET A 320 -14.64 -4.88 -5.31
CA MET A 320 -13.98 -3.90 -4.44
C MET A 320 -13.89 -2.51 -5.09
N ILE A 321 -13.44 -2.45 -6.35
CA ILE A 321 -13.33 -1.20 -7.13
C ILE A 321 -14.71 -0.55 -7.31
N ASP A 322 -15.73 -1.34 -7.66
CA ASP A 322 -17.09 -0.87 -7.85
C ASP A 322 -17.68 -0.32 -6.53
N PHE A 323 -17.38 -0.93 -5.39
CA PHE A 323 -17.79 -0.43 -4.08
C PHE A 323 -17.08 0.89 -3.72
N ILE A 324 -15.78 1.01 -3.97
CA ILE A 324 -15.02 2.25 -3.76
C ILE A 324 -15.65 3.40 -4.56
N GLU A 325 -15.92 3.17 -5.85
CA GLU A 325 -16.49 4.18 -6.74
C GLU A 325 -17.93 4.51 -6.35
N ARG A 326 -18.81 3.50 -6.38
CA ARG A 326 -20.26 3.68 -6.39
C ARG A 326 -20.93 3.45 -5.05
N GLY A 327 -20.27 2.77 -4.11
CA GLY A 327 -20.83 2.43 -2.80
C GLY A 327 -21.42 3.65 -2.10
N GLY A 328 -22.62 3.52 -1.56
CA GLY A 328 -23.36 4.62 -0.96
C GLY A 328 -23.86 4.30 0.43
N TYR A 329 -24.34 5.33 1.14
CA TYR A 329 -25.01 5.13 2.42
C TYR A 329 -26.39 4.51 2.16
N PRO A 330 -26.70 3.34 2.77
CA PRO A 330 -27.99 2.69 2.60
C PRO A 330 -29.16 3.57 3.06
N LEU A 331 -30.28 3.51 2.35
CA LEU A 331 -31.49 4.28 2.73
C LEU A 331 -32.03 3.87 4.10
N THR A 332 -31.75 2.65 4.56
CA THR A 332 -32.12 2.12 5.88
C THR A 332 -31.56 2.96 7.02
N TRP A 333 -30.44 3.67 6.84
CA TRP A 333 -29.84 4.52 7.87
C TRP A 333 -30.62 5.82 8.09
N SER A 334 -31.53 6.18 7.20
CA SER A 334 -32.41 7.34 7.35
C SER A 334 -33.73 7.00 8.04
N HIS A 335 -33.89 5.76 8.53
CA HIS A 335 -35.07 5.33 9.26
C HIS A 335 -35.18 6.03 10.63
N PRO A 336 -36.37 6.40 11.12
CA PRO A 336 -36.55 7.08 12.41
C PRO A 336 -36.01 6.33 13.64
N ALA A 337 -35.86 5.01 13.54
CA ALA A 337 -35.27 4.18 14.60
C ALA A 337 -33.75 4.38 14.77
N ILE A 338 -33.08 4.93 13.74
CA ILE A 338 -31.64 5.20 13.77
C ILE A 338 -31.44 6.65 14.17
N THR A 339 -30.72 6.88 15.26
CA THR A 339 -30.45 8.24 15.74
C THR A 339 -29.54 8.97 14.76
N LYS A 340 -29.62 10.31 14.77
CA LYS A 340 -28.75 11.14 13.93
C LYS A 340 -27.26 10.88 14.19
N ASP A 341 -26.89 10.72 15.46
CA ASP A 341 -25.50 10.47 15.87
C ASP A 341 -25.02 9.09 15.41
N ASP A 342 -25.87 8.05 15.50
CA ASP A 342 -25.52 6.73 15.01
C ASP A 342 -25.41 6.72 13.47
N LYS A 343 -26.31 7.41 12.75
CA LYS A 343 -26.18 7.59 11.30
C LYS A 343 -24.84 8.24 10.94
N GLN A 344 -24.47 9.35 11.58
CA GLN A 344 -23.19 10.03 11.33
C GLN A 344 -21.98 9.14 11.64
N ARG A 345 -22.05 8.35 12.71
CA ARG A 345 -21.02 7.35 13.04
C ARG A 345 -20.89 6.31 11.91
N LYS A 346 -22.01 5.76 11.43
CA LYS A 346 -22.00 4.76 10.34
C LYS A 346 -21.46 5.35 9.04
N GLU A 347 -21.87 6.56 8.67
CA GLU A 347 -21.35 7.28 7.49
C GLU A 347 -19.84 7.51 7.58
N LYS A 348 -19.34 7.90 8.77
CA LYS A 348 -17.90 8.05 9.01
C LYS A 348 -17.14 6.74 8.83
N VAL A 349 -17.61 5.65 9.44
CA VAL A 349 -16.95 4.33 9.35
C VAL A 349 -17.05 3.77 7.93
N PHE A 350 -18.15 4.01 7.21
CA PHE A 350 -18.29 3.64 5.80
C PHE A 350 -17.20 4.27 4.93
N ASN A 351 -16.89 5.55 5.17
CA ASN A 351 -15.79 6.21 4.46
C ASN A 351 -14.42 5.65 4.86
N ILE A 352 -14.23 5.24 6.12
CA ILE A 352 -13.03 4.51 6.55
C ILE A 352 -12.91 3.17 5.82
N CYS A 353 -14.01 2.42 5.69
CA CYS A 353 -14.08 1.17 4.94
C CYS A 353 -13.66 1.36 3.46
N LYS A 354 -14.14 2.43 2.82
CA LYS A 354 -13.67 2.79 1.47
C LYS A 354 -12.17 3.09 1.43
N GLY A 355 -11.66 3.86 2.39
CA GLY A 355 -10.24 4.16 2.52
C GLY A 355 -9.37 2.90 2.71
N ALA A 356 -9.86 1.94 3.49
CA ALA A 356 -9.22 0.65 3.72
C ALA A 356 -9.09 -0.17 2.41
N LEU A 357 -10.16 -0.23 1.63
CA LEU A 357 -10.14 -0.90 0.32
C LEU A 357 -9.29 -0.14 -0.73
N ILE A 358 -9.20 1.19 -0.65
CA ILE A 358 -8.29 1.97 -1.50
C ILE A 358 -6.84 1.55 -1.26
N LYS A 359 -6.42 1.38 0.00
CA LYS A 359 -5.06 0.88 0.31
C LYS A 359 -4.83 -0.50 -0.30
N SER A 360 -5.82 -1.38 -0.20
CA SER A 360 -5.80 -2.73 -0.78
C SER A 360 -5.56 -2.69 -2.30
N VAL A 361 -6.28 -1.82 -3.02
CA VAL A 361 -6.11 -1.64 -4.47
C VAL A 361 -4.72 -1.13 -4.82
N VAL A 362 -4.21 -0.14 -4.08
CA VAL A 362 -2.86 0.42 -4.31
C VAL A 362 -1.78 -0.63 -4.05
N GLU A 363 -1.96 -1.46 -3.02
CA GLU A 363 -1.03 -2.53 -2.67
C GLU A 363 -1.03 -3.64 -3.75
N VAL A 364 -2.20 -4.05 -4.24
CA VAL A 364 -2.32 -4.99 -5.37
C VAL A 364 -1.62 -4.46 -6.62
N ALA A 365 -1.75 -3.16 -6.92
CA ALA A 365 -1.05 -2.53 -8.03
C ALA A 365 0.45 -2.31 -7.78
N GLY A 366 0.87 -2.28 -6.51
CA GLY A 366 2.26 -2.12 -6.07
C GLY A 366 3.10 -3.39 -6.20
N GLU A 367 2.45 -4.55 -6.24
CA GLU A 367 3.07 -5.85 -6.43
C GLU A 367 3.64 -5.98 -7.85
N GLU A 368 4.95 -6.17 -7.95
CA GLU A 368 5.68 -6.11 -9.21
C GLU A 368 5.23 -7.20 -10.20
N LYS A 369 4.90 -8.40 -9.67
CA LYS A 369 4.39 -9.52 -10.46
C LYS A 369 3.01 -9.25 -11.08
N ASN A 370 2.29 -8.24 -10.58
CA ASN A 370 0.98 -7.85 -11.10
C ASN A 370 1.07 -6.80 -12.22
N GLU A 371 2.24 -6.22 -12.50
CA GLU A 371 2.40 -5.14 -13.49
C GLU A 371 1.80 -5.54 -14.85
N ASP A 372 2.24 -6.68 -15.40
CA ASP A 372 1.80 -7.17 -16.70
C ASP A 372 0.39 -7.80 -16.67
N ILE A 373 -0.16 -8.11 -15.48
CA ILE A 373 -1.51 -8.67 -15.32
C ILE A 373 -2.56 -7.57 -15.31
N LEU A 374 -2.30 -6.49 -14.57
CA LEU A 374 -3.17 -5.33 -14.47
C LEU A 374 -3.03 -4.41 -15.70
N TRP A 375 -1.91 -4.50 -16.42
CA TRP A 375 -1.69 -3.83 -17.69
C TRP A 375 -2.03 -4.75 -18.87
N ASP A 376 -3.32 -4.82 -19.22
CA ASP A 376 -3.81 -5.68 -20.30
C ASP A 376 -3.97 -4.92 -21.62
N ASP A 377 -3.03 -5.10 -22.55
CA ASP A 377 -3.09 -4.51 -23.89
C ASP A 377 -3.91 -5.34 -24.91
N SER A 378 -4.63 -6.38 -24.46
CA SER A 378 -5.45 -7.22 -25.37
C SER A 378 -6.73 -6.54 -25.86
N VAL A 379 -7.15 -5.45 -25.21
CA VAL A 379 -8.39 -4.73 -25.53
C VAL A 379 -8.12 -3.56 -26.48
N ASP A 380 -8.55 -3.69 -27.73
CA ASP A 380 -8.44 -2.64 -28.74
C ASP A 380 -9.06 -1.32 -28.26
N GLY A 381 -8.31 -0.23 -28.37
CA GLY A 381 -8.75 1.11 -27.99
C GLY A 381 -8.75 1.41 -26.48
N LYS A 382 -8.32 0.48 -25.62
CA LYS A 382 -8.11 0.69 -24.18
C LYS A 382 -6.71 0.22 -23.77
N PRO A 383 -5.65 1.01 -24.01
CA PRO A 383 -4.30 0.61 -23.61
C PRO A 383 -4.22 0.40 -22.09
N GLY A 384 -3.60 -0.70 -21.66
CA GLY A 384 -3.55 -1.14 -20.27
C GLY A 384 -4.87 -1.74 -19.72
N GLY A 385 -5.91 -1.89 -20.54
CA GLY A 385 -7.12 -2.63 -20.18
C GLY A 385 -8.09 -1.85 -19.29
N GLU A 386 -9.09 -2.55 -18.75
CA GLU A 386 -10.18 -1.93 -17.98
C GLU A 386 -9.72 -1.30 -16.66
N PHE A 387 -8.71 -1.88 -16.02
CA PHE A 387 -8.16 -1.36 -14.76
C PHE A 387 -7.52 0.01 -14.96
N VAL A 388 -6.56 0.10 -15.90
CA VAL A 388 -5.85 1.36 -16.22
C VAL A 388 -6.82 2.40 -16.78
N TYR A 389 -7.79 1.98 -17.59
CA TYR A 389 -8.84 2.87 -18.10
C TYR A 389 -9.70 3.45 -16.96
N THR A 390 -10.09 2.63 -15.99
CA THR A 390 -10.86 3.07 -14.81
C THR A 390 -10.09 4.09 -13.99
N MET A 391 -8.82 3.82 -13.68
CA MET A 391 -7.97 4.76 -12.92
C MET A 391 -7.77 6.07 -13.69
N SER A 392 -7.51 5.98 -14.99
CA SER A 392 -7.37 7.17 -15.85
C SER A 392 -8.66 7.99 -15.89
N ARG A 393 -9.81 7.33 -15.95
CA ARG A 393 -11.12 7.97 -15.93
C ARG A 393 -11.38 8.69 -14.60
N TRP A 394 -11.08 8.10 -13.45
CA TRP A 394 -11.28 8.77 -12.16
C TRP A 394 -10.52 10.10 -12.04
N ILE A 395 -9.31 10.17 -12.61
CA ILE A 395 -8.53 11.43 -12.65
C ILE A 395 -9.21 12.46 -13.55
N LYS A 396 -9.67 12.06 -14.74
CA LYS A 396 -10.35 12.95 -15.70
C LYS A 396 -11.68 13.46 -15.16
N ASP A 397 -12.53 12.53 -14.71
CA ASP A 397 -13.86 12.83 -14.16
C ASP A 397 -13.77 13.78 -12.97
N TYR A 398 -12.74 13.65 -12.13
CA TYR A 398 -12.49 14.59 -11.03
C TYR A 398 -12.24 16.01 -11.54
N VAL A 399 -11.31 16.20 -12.48
CA VAL A 399 -10.99 17.53 -13.02
C VAL A 399 -12.23 18.15 -13.66
N ASP A 400 -12.93 17.39 -14.51
CA ASP A 400 -14.13 17.85 -15.19
C ASP A 400 -15.26 18.20 -14.19
N ALA A 401 -15.36 17.47 -13.08
CA ALA A 401 -16.36 17.72 -12.05
C ALA A 401 -16.04 19.00 -11.23
N VAL A 402 -14.77 19.19 -10.85
CA VAL A 402 -14.33 20.39 -10.12
C VAL A 402 -14.49 21.64 -10.98
N GLU A 403 -14.18 21.57 -12.27
CA GLU A 403 -14.38 22.71 -13.18
C GLU A 403 -15.86 23.07 -13.34
N ARG A 404 -16.76 22.07 -13.31
CA ARG A 404 -18.20 22.27 -13.45
C ARG A 404 -18.86 22.83 -12.20
N ASP A 405 -18.44 22.37 -11.02
CA ASP A 405 -18.95 22.85 -9.74
C ASP A 405 -17.83 22.86 -8.68
N PRO A 406 -17.06 23.96 -8.59
CA PRO A 406 -15.94 24.07 -7.64
C PRO A 406 -16.35 24.04 -6.16
N THR A 407 -17.66 24.18 -5.86
CA THR A 407 -18.18 24.24 -4.50
C THR A 407 -18.65 22.90 -3.97
N ALA A 408 -18.74 21.89 -4.84
CA ALA A 408 -19.13 20.56 -4.46
C ALA A 408 -18.03 19.85 -3.65
N ILE A 409 -18.44 18.85 -2.88
CA ILE A 409 -17.49 17.92 -2.25
C ILE A 409 -17.08 16.91 -3.33
N HIS A 410 -15.81 16.92 -3.70
CA HIS A 410 -15.25 16.02 -4.69
C HIS A 410 -14.60 14.79 -4.04
N ARG A 411 -14.42 13.74 -4.85
CA ARG A 411 -13.92 12.43 -4.41
C ARG A 411 -12.40 12.32 -4.58
N ASP A 412 -11.66 13.08 -3.76
CA ASP A 412 -10.19 13.08 -3.74
C ASP A 412 -9.62 11.66 -3.55
N ASP A 413 -10.33 10.83 -2.79
CA ASP A 413 -9.99 9.44 -2.50
C ASP A 413 -9.86 8.59 -3.78
N LEU A 414 -10.71 8.81 -4.78
CA LEU A 414 -10.62 8.12 -6.08
C LEU A 414 -9.38 8.54 -6.87
N VAL A 415 -9.05 9.83 -6.87
CA VAL A 415 -7.85 10.34 -7.56
C VAL A 415 -6.58 9.85 -6.87
N ILE A 416 -6.56 9.82 -5.54
CA ILE A 416 -5.44 9.27 -4.76
C ILE A 416 -5.25 7.79 -5.10
N CYS A 417 -6.34 6.99 -5.09
CA CYS A 417 -6.29 5.59 -5.47
C CYS A 417 -5.75 5.41 -6.91
N ALA A 418 -6.29 6.16 -7.86
CA ALA A 418 -5.90 6.09 -9.26
C ALA A 418 -4.44 6.49 -9.48
N SER A 419 -4.01 7.64 -8.96
CA SER A 419 -2.67 8.17 -9.18
C SER A 419 -1.59 7.30 -8.54
N LEU A 420 -1.83 6.78 -7.33
CA LEU A 420 -0.90 5.84 -6.70
C LEU A 420 -0.83 4.50 -7.44
N SER A 421 -1.98 3.93 -7.84
CA SER A 421 -2.04 2.66 -8.58
C SER A 421 -1.37 2.78 -9.96
N LEU A 422 -1.69 3.83 -10.72
CA LEU A 422 -1.04 4.10 -12.00
C LEU A 422 0.45 4.42 -11.82
N GLY A 423 0.82 5.11 -10.75
CA GLY A 423 2.21 5.37 -10.41
C GLY A 423 2.97 4.06 -10.26
N ASN A 424 2.39 3.07 -9.57
CA ASN A 424 3.00 1.75 -9.41
C ASN A 424 3.17 1.01 -10.74
N LEU A 425 2.25 1.18 -11.70
CA LEU A 425 2.33 0.56 -13.03
C LEU A 425 3.19 1.34 -14.05
N ALA A 426 3.43 2.63 -13.83
CA ALA A 426 4.10 3.54 -14.77
C ALA A 426 5.64 3.52 -14.69
N ARG A 427 6.25 2.37 -14.37
CA ARG A 427 7.70 2.26 -14.13
C ARG A 427 8.53 2.02 -15.40
N ARG A 428 7.89 1.71 -16.53
CA ARG A 428 8.56 1.37 -17.80
C ARG A 428 8.21 2.38 -18.89
N GLU A 429 9.09 2.51 -19.87
CA GLU A 429 8.93 3.44 -21.00
C GLU A 429 7.58 3.27 -21.73
N LYS A 430 7.21 2.01 -22.01
CA LYS A 430 5.97 1.64 -22.70
C LYS A 430 4.74 2.18 -21.96
N THR A 431 4.64 1.90 -20.66
CA THR A 431 3.48 2.26 -19.84
C THR A 431 3.41 3.77 -19.62
N SER A 432 4.53 4.43 -19.31
CA SER A 432 4.59 5.89 -19.19
C SER A 432 4.18 6.59 -20.50
N THR A 433 4.62 6.08 -21.66
CA THR A 433 4.28 6.63 -22.98
C THR A 433 2.80 6.47 -23.28
N ALA A 434 2.21 5.31 -22.98
CA ALA A 434 0.79 5.06 -23.18
C ALA A 434 -0.10 6.00 -22.35
N LEU A 435 0.26 6.28 -21.10
CA LEU A 435 -0.49 7.21 -20.23
C LEU A 435 -0.53 8.64 -20.80
N MET A 436 0.53 9.07 -21.48
CA MET A 436 0.62 10.40 -22.09
C MET A 436 0.00 10.46 -23.49
N SER A 437 -0.14 9.32 -24.17
CA SER A 437 -0.62 9.22 -25.55
C SER A 437 -2.14 9.06 -25.62
N SER A 438 -2.73 9.38 -26.78
CA SER A 438 -4.15 9.06 -27.04
C SER A 438 -4.37 7.54 -26.96
N PRO A 439 -5.49 7.06 -26.39
CA PRO A 439 -6.65 7.81 -25.87
C PRO A 439 -6.56 8.23 -24.39
N LEU A 440 -5.54 7.81 -23.64
CA LEU A 440 -5.44 8.13 -22.21
C LEU A 440 -5.11 9.60 -21.98
N SER A 441 -4.14 10.17 -22.70
CA SER A 441 -3.84 11.61 -22.74
C SER A 441 -3.92 12.30 -21.37
N LEU A 442 -3.23 11.76 -20.36
CA LEU A 442 -3.37 12.23 -18.99
C LEU A 442 -2.67 13.57 -18.70
N ALA A 443 -1.73 14.02 -19.55
CA ALA A 443 -0.94 15.22 -19.30
C ALA A 443 -1.77 16.49 -18.95
N PRO A 444 -2.84 16.85 -19.70
CA PRO A 444 -3.65 18.04 -19.37
C PRO A 444 -4.35 17.93 -18.02
N PHE A 445 -4.83 16.73 -17.67
CA PHE A 445 -5.54 16.48 -16.43
C PHE A 445 -4.58 16.48 -15.23
N LEU A 446 -3.42 15.81 -15.36
CA LEU A 446 -2.40 15.82 -14.32
C LEU A 446 -1.80 17.20 -14.09
N ALA A 447 -1.83 18.09 -15.10
CA ALA A 447 -1.40 19.49 -15.01
C ALA A 447 -2.50 20.45 -14.54
N SER A 448 -3.66 19.93 -14.14
CA SER A 448 -4.81 20.75 -13.72
C SER A 448 -4.43 21.68 -12.55
N PRO A 449 -4.87 22.96 -12.57
CA PRO A 449 -4.65 23.88 -11.45
C PRO A 449 -5.27 23.40 -10.14
N HIS A 450 -6.26 22.49 -10.19
CA HIS A 450 -6.91 21.93 -9.00
C HIS A 450 -5.99 20.99 -8.21
N PHE A 451 -4.98 20.40 -8.84
CA PHE A 451 -3.96 19.60 -8.15
C PHE A 451 -2.79 20.44 -7.63
N PHE A 452 -2.56 21.60 -8.24
CA PHE A 452 -1.43 22.47 -7.96
C PHE A 452 -1.82 23.78 -7.31
N SER A 453 -3.04 23.90 -6.76
CA SER A 453 -3.35 25.05 -5.90
C SER A 453 -2.57 24.92 -4.59
N PRO A 454 -2.06 26.02 -4.01
CA PRO A 454 -1.49 26.01 -2.66
C PRO A 454 -2.45 25.41 -1.62
N GLU A 455 -3.77 25.58 -1.81
CA GLU A 455 -4.82 25.11 -0.91
C GLU A 455 -5.18 23.63 -1.09
N THR A 456 -4.69 22.97 -2.14
CA THR A 456 -4.99 21.55 -2.40
C THR A 456 -4.42 20.65 -1.31
N ASP A 457 -5.17 19.62 -0.91
CA ASP A 457 -4.75 18.64 0.08
C ASP A 457 -3.42 17.95 -0.30
N VAL A 458 -2.53 17.82 0.68
CA VAL A 458 -1.18 17.30 0.50
C VAL A 458 -1.15 15.84 0.02
N LYS A 459 -2.15 15.02 0.37
CA LYS A 459 -2.26 13.63 -0.08
C LYS A 459 -2.66 13.55 -1.55
N LEU A 460 -3.51 14.48 -2.00
CA LEU A 460 -3.86 14.59 -3.41
C LEU A 460 -2.64 15.03 -4.24
N LYS A 461 -1.90 16.06 -3.77
CA LYS A 461 -0.62 16.45 -4.36
C LYS A 461 0.37 15.28 -4.43
N HIS A 462 0.47 14.50 -3.35
CA HIS A 462 1.35 13.33 -3.26
C HIS A 462 1.07 12.29 -4.34
N GLY A 463 -0.20 11.88 -4.50
CA GLY A 463 -0.58 10.90 -5.50
C GLY A 463 -0.23 11.36 -6.92
N VAL A 464 -0.66 12.58 -7.28
CA VAL A 464 -0.45 13.15 -8.63
C VAL A 464 1.04 13.36 -8.92
N LEU A 465 1.80 13.94 -8.00
CA LEU A 465 3.25 14.13 -8.17
C LEU A 465 4.03 12.82 -8.17
N GLY A 466 3.57 11.81 -7.41
CA GLY A 466 4.13 10.46 -7.43
C GLY A 466 4.01 9.83 -8.82
N LEU A 467 2.81 9.87 -9.40
CA LEU A 467 2.57 9.42 -10.79
C LEU A 467 3.42 10.19 -11.80
N LEU A 468 3.41 11.53 -11.73
CA LEU A 468 4.20 12.37 -12.63
C LEU A 468 5.69 12.06 -12.54
N LYS A 469 6.21 11.78 -11.35
CA LYS A 469 7.63 11.42 -11.14
C LYS A 469 7.96 10.13 -11.87
N HIS A 470 7.15 9.08 -11.74
CA HIS A 470 7.39 7.80 -12.42
C HIS A 470 7.27 7.94 -13.93
N VAL A 471 6.26 8.67 -14.44
CA VAL A 471 6.16 8.99 -15.86
C VAL A 471 7.40 9.75 -16.35
N ALA A 472 7.88 10.75 -15.60
CA ALA A 472 9.05 11.55 -15.96
C ALA A 472 10.35 10.75 -15.99
N GLN A 473 10.49 9.66 -15.23
CA GLN A 473 11.68 8.80 -15.28
C GLN A 473 11.94 8.24 -16.68
N SER A 474 10.88 7.97 -17.44
CA SER A 474 10.94 7.49 -18.82
C SER A 474 11.26 8.60 -19.85
N ALA A 475 11.39 9.87 -19.45
CA ALA A 475 11.51 11.00 -20.37
C ALA A 475 12.75 10.95 -21.28
N SER A 476 13.85 10.35 -20.84
CA SER A 476 15.06 10.19 -21.67
C SER A 476 14.96 9.08 -22.70
N LEU A 477 14.02 8.15 -22.53
CA LEU A 477 13.81 7.01 -23.42
C LEU A 477 12.67 7.29 -24.41
N SER A 478 11.60 7.93 -23.94
CA SER A 478 10.43 8.28 -24.77
C SER A 478 10.34 9.79 -25.02
N PRO A 479 10.44 10.26 -26.28
CA PRO A 479 10.28 11.69 -26.61
C PRO A 479 8.85 12.19 -26.44
N VAL A 480 7.86 11.30 -26.32
CA VAL A 480 6.45 11.67 -26.14
C VAL A 480 6.22 12.29 -24.77
N VAL A 481 6.82 11.72 -23.72
CA VAL A 481 6.66 12.16 -22.33
C VAL A 481 7.06 13.62 -22.12
N PRO A 482 8.31 14.05 -22.41
CA PRO A 482 8.72 15.44 -22.20
C PRO A 482 7.88 16.39 -23.06
N LYS A 483 7.59 16.03 -24.32
CA LYS A 483 6.76 16.84 -25.20
C LYS A 483 5.36 17.10 -24.63
N ALA A 484 4.64 16.04 -24.24
CA ALA A 484 3.30 16.14 -23.69
C ALA A 484 3.27 16.99 -22.40
N LEU A 485 4.29 16.85 -21.56
CA LEU A 485 4.41 17.61 -20.31
C LEU A 485 4.87 19.06 -20.52
N ALA A 486 5.61 19.36 -21.60
CA ALA A 486 5.96 20.72 -22.00
C ALA A 486 4.73 21.48 -22.51
N GLU A 487 3.88 20.83 -23.32
CA GLU A 487 2.64 21.42 -23.88
C GLU A 487 1.67 21.92 -22.80
N VAL A 488 1.70 21.32 -21.61
CA VAL A 488 0.86 21.68 -20.46
C VAL A 488 1.59 22.51 -19.41
N ALA A 489 2.82 22.97 -19.70
CA ALA A 489 3.62 23.83 -18.83
C ALA A 489 3.83 23.26 -17.41
N ILE A 490 4.10 21.95 -17.30
CA ILE A 490 4.11 21.25 -16.00
C ILE A 490 5.10 21.86 -14.98
N VAL A 491 6.24 22.38 -15.45
CA VAL A 491 7.25 23.00 -14.58
C VAL A 491 6.71 24.27 -13.93
N GLN A 492 5.98 25.10 -14.69
CA GLN A 492 5.33 26.29 -14.16
C GLN A 492 4.23 25.90 -13.15
N ARG A 493 3.39 24.91 -13.47
CA ARG A 493 2.33 24.43 -12.57
C ARG A 493 2.88 23.97 -11.22
N ILE A 494 3.95 23.16 -11.22
CA ILE A 494 4.60 22.71 -9.99
C ILE A 494 5.18 23.90 -9.22
N ASN A 495 5.79 24.88 -9.90
CA ASN A 495 6.36 26.05 -9.24
C ASN A 495 5.29 26.93 -8.55
N GLU A 496 4.17 27.14 -9.24
CA GLU A 496 3.03 27.95 -8.77
C GLU A 496 2.34 27.33 -7.56
N SER A 497 2.44 26.00 -7.38
CA SER A 497 1.84 25.30 -6.25
C SER A 497 2.39 25.67 -4.88
N GLY A 498 3.53 26.36 -4.81
CA GLY A 498 4.16 26.73 -3.54
C GLY A 498 4.77 25.55 -2.76
N ILE A 499 4.75 24.33 -3.32
CA ILE A 499 5.18 23.10 -2.65
C ILE A 499 6.58 23.14 -2.04
N TRP A 500 7.51 23.82 -2.70
CA TRP A 500 8.88 23.95 -2.20
C TRP A 500 9.01 24.99 -1.10
N ASP A 501 8.03 25.88 -0.93
CA ASP A 501 7.97 26.90 0.12
C ASP A 501 7.34 26.39 1.43
N GLU A 502 6.68 25.23 1.39
CA GLU A 502 6.03 24.58 2.53
C GLU A 502 7.02 24.08 3.62
N GLY A 503 6.49 23.79 4.81
CA GLY A 503 7.23 23.40 6.02
C GLY A 503 7.94 22.04 5.95
N ALA A 504 8.58 21.65 7.06
CA ALA A 504 9.48 20.49 7.13
C ALA A 504 8.84 19.22 7.74
N ASP A 505 7.50 19.08 7.69
CA ASP A 505 6.88 17.83 8.13
C ASP A 505 7.18 16.68 7.16
N ASN A 506 7.03 15.43 7.62
CA ASN A 506 7.41 14.25 6.84
C ASN A 506 6.64 14.13 5.52
N MET A 507 5.36 14.53 5.50
CA MET A 507 4.53 14.42 4.31
C MET A 507 4.94 15.48 3.26
N ALA A 508 5.19 16.71 3.71
CA ALA A 508 5.72 17.78 2.88
C ALA A 508 7.07 17.39 2.25
N ILE A 509 7.96 16.74 3.00
CA ILE A 509 9.26 16.26 2.46
C ILE A 509 9.06 15.26 1.31
N ILE A 510 8.15 14.29 1.46
CA ILE A 510 7.87 13.29 0.40
C ILE A 510 7.35 13.99 -0.86
N VAL A 511 6.41 14.92 -0.68
CA VAL A 511 5.74 15.66 -1.75
C VAL A 511 6.73 16.59 -2.47
N GLN A 512 7.59 17.29 -1.73
CA GLN A 512 8.70 18.08 -2.24
C GLN A 512 9.69 17.24 -3.05
N LEU A 513 10.05 16.05 -2.57
CA LEU A 513 10.95 15.13 -3.27
C LEU A 513 10.34 14.60 -4.56
N ASN A 514 9.03 14.31 -4.58
CA ASN A 514 8.35 13.94 -5.81
C ASN A 514 8.38 15.08 -6.84
N ALA A 515 8.08 16.32 -6.43
CA ALA A 515 8.18 17.49 -7.29
C ALA A 515 9.60 17.73 -7.82
N ILE A 516 10.63 17.61 -6.96
CA ILE A 516 12.04 17.66 -7.36
C ILE A 516 12.34 16.55 -8.38
N GLY A 517 11.85 15.33 -8.13
CA GLY A 517 12.02 14.18 -9.00
C GLY A 517 11.49 14.43 -10.41
N VAL A 518 10.25 14.93 -10.53
CA VAL A 518 9.63 15.27 -11.82
C VAL A 518 10.54 16.18 -12.63
N VAL A 519 10.88 17.35 -12.08
CA VAL A 519 11.65 18.36 -12.83
C VAL A 519 13.09 17.92 -13.08
N LYS A 520 13.70 17.18 -12.16
CA LYS A 520 15.05 16.62 -12.33
C LYS A 520 15.12 15.71 -13.56
N HIS A 521 14.15 14.81 -13.73
CA HIS A 521 14.12 13.86 -14.85
C HIS A 521 13.82 14.57 -16.17
N LEU A 522 12.84 15.49 -16.18
CA LEU A 522 12.50 16.26 -17.38
C LEU A 522 13.66 17.14 -17.87
N CYS A 523 14.31 17.90 -16.98
CA CYS A 523 15.43 18.76 -17.33
C CYS A 523 16.67 17.98 -17.82
N ASN A 524 16.81 16.70 -17.48
CA ASN A 524 17.88 15.86 -18.03
C ASN A 524 17.59 15.40 -19.46
N ALA A 525 16.32 15.28 -19.82
CA ALA A 525 15.89 14.77 -21.13
C ALA A 525 15.68 15.88 -22.16
N ASP A 526 15.18 17.04 -21.74
CA ASP A 526 14.68 18.10 -22.63
C ASP A 526 15.15 19.50 -22.23
N VAL A 527 15.52 20.28 -23.25
CA VAL A 527 15.97 21.66 -23.13
C VAL A 527 14.84 22.61 -22.76
N ASP A 528 13.60 22.34 -23.18
CA ASP A 528 12.47 23.23 -22.89
C ASP A 528 12.14 23.27 -21.40
N HIS A 529 12.17 22.12 -20.72
CA HIS A 529 12.01 22.10 -19.25
C HIS A 529 13.19 22.76 -18.54
N ALA A 530 14.42 22.58 -19.04
CA ALA A 530 15.59 23.25 -18.46
C ALA A 530 15.49 24.79 -18.60
N ILE A 531 14.98 25.30 -19.72
CA ILE A 531 14.68 26.72 -19.93
C ILE A 531 13.55 27.17 -18.97
N ALA A 532 12.44 26.42 -18.91
CA ALA A 532 11.29 26.75 -18.06
C ALA A 532 11.64 26.77 -16.57
N LEU A 533 12.58 25.95 -16.13
CA LEU A 533 13.05 25.91 -14.75
C LEU A 533 13.97 27.09 -14.40
N ALA A 534 14.79 27.53 -15.35
CA ALA A 534 15.83 28.54 -15.15
C ALA A 534 15.35 29.99 -15.40
N LEU A 535 14.27 30.18 -16.16
CA LEU A 535 13.74 31.49 -16.51
C LEU A 535 12.34 31.73 -15.96
N PRO A 536 11.98 32.98 -15.64
CA PRO A 536 10.59 33.33 -15.35
C PRO A 536 9.73 33.17 -16.61
N PRO A 537 8.44 32.81 -16.47
CA PRO A 537 7.53 32.77 -17.60
C PRO A 537 7.34 34.17 -18.20
N PRO A 538 6.97 34.28 -19.49
CA PRO A 538 6.72 35.58 -20.12
C PRO A 538 5.65 36.37 -19.35
N GLY A 539 5.96 37.63 -19.01
CA GLY A 539 5.03 38.50 -18.28
C GLY A 539 5.05 38.35 -16.76
N ALA A 540 5.94 37.50 -16.20
CA ALA A 540 6.13 37.41 -14.77
C ALA A 540 6.60 38.74 -14.16
N ASP A 541 6.19 38.98 -12.91
CA ASP A 541 6.62 40.15 -12.16
C ASP A 541 8.13 40.10 -11.80
N ALA A 542 8.67 41.25 -11.36
CA ALA A 542 10.08 41.35 -10.97
C ALA A 542 10.43 40.56 -9.69
N THR A 543 9.43 40.13 -8.93
CA THR A 543 9.56 39.36 -7.68
C THR A 543 9.45 37.86 -7.90
N TYR A 544 9.16 37.42 -9.12
CA TYR A 544 8.91 36.02 -9.44
C TYR A 544 10.17 35.20 -9.22
N GLN A 545 10.05 34.20 -8.34
CA GLN A 545 11.09 33.21 -8.14
C GLN A 545 10.88 32.04 -9.08
N THR A 546 11.90 31.76 -9.87
CA THR A 546 11.96 30.58 -10.75
C THR A 546 11.96 29.28 -9.93
N ALA A 547 11.52 28.19 -10.56
CA ALA A 547 11.54 26.86 -9.94
C ALA A 547 12.94 26.48 -9.44
N LEU A 548 13.99 26.78 -10.23
CA LEU A 548 15.36 26.51 -9.81
C LEU A 548 15.75 27.30 -8.56
N GLN A 549 15.37 28.58 -8.47
CA GLN A 549 15.63 29.40 -7.29
C GLN A 549 14.90 28.86 -6.05
N ARG A 550 13.64 28.47 -6.17
CA ARG A 550 12.87 27.89 -5.06
C ARG A 550 13.44 26.56 -4.57
N ILE A 551 13.83 25.68 -5.49
CA ILE A 551 14.48 24.39 -5.14
C ILE A 551 15.81 24.65 -4.41
N LEU A 552 16.64 25.55 -4.91
CA LEU A 552 17.93 25.86 -4.24
C LEU A 552 17.73 26.56 -2.90
N ALA A 553 16.71 27.40 -2.76
CA ALA A 553 16.31 27.97 -1.48
C ALA A 553 15.89 26.86 -0.49
N LEU A 554 15.08 25.90 -0.94
CA LEU A 554 14.71 24.72 -0.14
C LEU A 554 15.93 23.89 0.27
N VAL A 555 16.84 23.59 -0.66
CA VAL A 555 18.12 22.89 -0.39
C VAL A 555 18.93 23.61 0.70
N SER A 556 18.94 24.94 0.69
CA SER A 556 19.72 25.74 1.64
C SER A 556 19.15 25.71 3.06
N ARG A 557 17.83 25.62 3.22
CA ARG A 557 17.13 25.65 4.51
C ARG A 557 16.74 24.29 5.09
N SER A 558 16.68 23.26 4.25
CA SER A 558 16.30 21.90 4.68
C SER A 558 17.45 21.21 5.39
N ASP A 559 17.15 20.28 6.31
CA ASP A 559 18.12 19.31 6.83
C ASP A 559 17.96 17.91 6.24
N SER A 560 16.94 17.70 5.41
CA SER A 560 16.74 16.46 4.68
C SER A 560 17.86 16.24 3.67
N ILE A 561 18.62 15.18 3.91
CA ILE A 561 19.69 14.71 3.03
C ILE A 561 19.17 14.44 1.61
N PRO A 562 18.06 13.71 1.42
CA PRO A 562 17.46 13.53 0.10
C PRO A 562 17.18 14.86 -0.61
N ILE A 563 16.63 15.86 0.09
CA ILE A 563 16.34 17.18 -0.50
C ILE A 563 17.63 17.88 -0.93
N LYS A 564 18.66 17.90 -0.07
CA LYS A 564 19.96 18.53 -0.39
C LYS A 564 20.59 17.89 -1.63
N SER A 565 20.56 16.56 -1.70
CA SER A 565 21.15 15.81 -2.80
C SER A 565 20.34 15.98 -4.09
N GLU A 566 19.09 15.53 -4.10
CA GLU A 566 18.25 15.50 -5.29
C GLU A 566 17.90 16.91 -5.80
N GLY A 567 17.69 17.86 -4.90
CA GLY A 567 17.45 19.27 -5.26
C GLY A 567 18.65 19.91 -5.96
N THR A 568 19.88 19.63 -5.52
CA THR A 568 21.07 20.15 -6.20
C THR A 568 21.34 19.43 -7.53
N ARG A 569 20.96 18.14 -7.66
CA ARG A 569 21.05 17.41 -8.92
C ARG A 569 20.14 17.98 -10.01
N VAL A 570 19.05 18.68 -9.65
CA VAL A 570 18.28 19.48 -10.62
C VAL A 570 19.17 20.52 -11.29
N LEU A 571 19.97 21.27 -10.51
CA LEU A 571 20.91 22.25 -11.05
C LEU A 571 21.97 21.59 -11.94
N VAL A 572 22.51 20.44 -11.55
CA VAL A 572 23.46 19.66 -12.39
C VAL A 572 22.83 19.35 -13.76
N ASN A 573 21.60 18.83 -13.77
CA ASN A 573 20.92 18.46 -15.01
C ASN A 573 20.62 19.68 -15.89
N VAL A 574 20.18 20.79 -15.29
CA VAL A 574 19.97 22.05 -16.02
C VAL A 574 21.27 22.55 -16.64
N VAL A 575 22.37 22.58 -15.88
CA VAL A 575 23.70 22.96 -16.38
C VAL A 575 24.11 22.06 -17.54
N ARG A 576 23.97 20.75 -17.37
CA ARG A 576 24.29 19.76 -18.40
C ARG A 576 23.49 19.99 -19.67
N THR A 577 22.16 20.04 -19.58
CA THR A 577 21.29 20.16 -20.74
C THR A 577 21.45 21.49 -21.47
N LEU A 578 21.63 22.60 -20.73
CA LEU A 578 21.82 23.92 -21.33
C LEU A 578 23.21 24.11 -21.95
N LEU A 579 24.28 23.60 -21.32
CA LEU A 579 25.67 23.89 -21.74
C LEU A 579 26.32 22.79 -22.57
N MET A 580 25.88 21.54 -22.46
CA MET A 580 26.44 20.45 -23.24
C MET A 580 26.07 20.66 -24.72
N ARG A 581 27.09 20.96 -25.54
CA ARG A 581 26.94 21.02 -26.98
C ARG A 581 26.80 19.59 -27.49
N ARG A 582 25.64 19.22 -28.05
CA ARG A 582 25.54 18.03 -28.90
C ARG A 582 26.46 18.27 -30.09
N SER A 583 27.70 17.77 -29.99
CA SER A 583 28.69 17.91 -31.04
C SER A 583 28.29 16.97 -32.17
N GLY A 584 27.90 17.53 -33.32
CA GLY A 584 27.69 16.82 -34.58
C GLY A 584 26.78 15.59 -34.50
N SER A 585 25.47 15.77 -34.51
CA SER A 585 24.59 14.71 -35.00
C SER A 585 24.73 14.62 -36.52
N THR A 586 25.30 13.52 -36.98
CA THR A 586 25.18 13.03 -38.35
C THR A 586 23.76 12.58 -38.69
N ASP A 587 22.82 12.62 -37.74
CA ASP A 587 21.39 12.54 -37.97
C ASP A 587 20.77 13.94 -38.06
N GLY A 588 19.98 14.18 -39.10
CA GLY A 588 19.41 15.46 -39.53
C GLY A 588 18.47 16.20 -38.55
N SER A 589 18.86 16.36 -37.29
CA SER A 589 18.21 17.25 -36.34
C SER A 589 18.41 18.70 -36.79
N GLN A 590 17.30 19.35 -37.16
CA GLN A 590 17.30 20.76 -37.54
C GLN A 590 17.91 21.65 -36.44
N PRO A 591 18.57 22.76 -36.80
CA PRO A 591 18.99 23.77 -35.82
C PRO A 591 17.80 24.22 -34.97
N LEU A 592 18.03 24.44 -33.67
CA LEU A 592 17.00 24.93 -32.75
C LEU A 592 16.33 26.19 -33.33
N PRO A 593 15.00 26.32 -33.28
CA PRO A 593 14.30 27.55 -33.65
C PRO A 593 14.93 28.79 -33.00
N ALA A 594 15.05 29.89 -33.75
CA ALA A 594 15.77 31.09 -33.31
C ALA A 594 15.32 31.61 -31.93
N LYS A 595 14.01 31.58 -31.67
CA LYS A 595 13.42 31.97 -30.37
C LYS A 595 13.87 31.06 -29.21
N GLN A 596 13.94 29.76 -29.45
CA GLN A 596 14.38 28.78 -28.45
C GLN A 596 15.89 28.91 -28.19
N ALA A 597 16.68 29.19 -29.23
CA ALA A 597 18.11 29.46 -29.11
C ALA A 597 18.39 30.72 -28.26
N GLU A 598 17.62 31.80 -28.46
CA GLU A 598 17.70 33.02 -27.65
C GLU A 598 17.32 32.76 -26.19
N GLN A 599 16.22 32.04 -25.95
CA GLN A 599 15.78 31.65 -24.60
C GLN A 599 16.82 30.77 -23.90
N ARG A 600 17.42 29.81 -24.62
CA ARG A 600 18.52 29.00 -24.09
C ARG A 600 19.71 29.87 -23.68
N GLN A 601 20.10 30.84 -24.49
CA GLN A 601 21.22 31.74 -24.15
C GLN A 601 20.91 32.58 -22.90
N ARG A 602 19.67 33.05 -22.74
CA ARG A 602 19.22 33.72 -21.51
C ARG A 602 19.25 32.79 -20.30
N ALA A 603 18.78 31.55 -20.46
CA ALA A 603 18.82 30.54 -19.40
C ALA A 603 20.25 30.21 -18.97
N VAL A 604 21.18 30.11 -19.93
CA VAL A 604 22.61 29.99 -19.65
C VAL A 604 23.11 31.14 -18.80
N GLY A 605 22.76 32.39 -19.16
CA GLY A 605 23.10 33.56 -18.34
C GLY A 605 22.55 33.51 -16.92
N ALA A 606 21.30 33.04 -16.74
CA ALA A 606 20.68 32.91 -15.43
C ALA A 606 21.34 31.82 -14.56
N VAL A 607 21.81 30.73 -15.19
CA VAL A 607 22.45 29.61 -14.49
C VAL A 607 23.89 29.94 -14.08
N LEU A 608 24.59 30.78 -14.85
CA LEU A 608 25.94 31.28 -14.55
C LEU A 608 25.91 32.36 -13.46
N SER A 609 25.60 31.96 -12.23
CA SER A 609 25.54 32.85 -11.08
C SER A 609 26.43 32.37 -9.91
N PRO A 610 26.90 33.29 -9.04
CA PRO A 610 27.67 32.93 -7.85
C PRO A 610 26.91 31.96 -6.92
N SER A 611 25.59 32.13 -6.78
CA SER A 611 24.75 31.28 -5.91
C SER A 611 24.73 29.83 -6.39
N ASN A 612 24.61 29.63 -7.71
CA ASN A 612 24.53 28.29 -8.30
C ASN A 612 25.89 27.59 -8.24
N ALA A 613 26.98 28.31 -8.54
CA ALA A 613 28.34 27.77 -8.40
C ALA A 613 28.63 27.35 -6.94
N LYS A 614 28.22 28.16 -5.97
CA LYS A 614 28.33 27.86 -4.53
C LYS A 614 27.52 26.63 -4.13
N ALA A 615 26.28 26.49 -4.61
CA ALA A 615 25.47 25.30 -4.35
C ALA A 615 26.12 24.02 -4.87
N LEU A 616 26.68 24.04 -6.10
CA LEU A 616 27.43 22.91 -6.66
C LEU A 616 28.70 22.59 -5.86
N ALA A 617 29.41 23.59 -5.35
CA ALA A 617 30.63 23.39 -4.57
C ALA A 617 30.33 22.70 -3.23
N TRP A 618 29.25 23.13 -2.57
CA TRP A 618 28.78 22.49 -1.34
C TRP A 618 28.27 21.07 -1.57
N PHE A 619 27.60 20.83 -2.70
CA PHE A 619 27.18 19.49 -3.11
C PHE A 619 28.39 18.58 -3.34
N LEU A 620 29.42 19.05 -4.05
CA LEU A 620 30.67 18.32 -4.25
C LEU A 620 31.32 17.98 -2.90
N ALA A 621 31.51 18.96 -2.02
CA ALA A 621 32.13 18.75 -0.71
C ALA A 621 31.39 17.73 0.16
N ARG A 622 30.05 17.65 0.06
CA ARG A 622 29.24 16.70 0.84
C ARG A 622 29.15 15.30 0.22
N SER A 623 29.66 15.10 -1.00
CA SER A 623 29.47 13.88 -1.79
C SER A 623 30.51 12.79 -1.59
N GLY A 624 31.40 12.91 -0.58
CA GLY A 624 32.59 12.06 -0.44
C GLY A 624 32.34 10.54 -0.44
N LYS A 625 31.15 10.10 -0.03
CA LYS A 625 30.76 8.68 -0.02
C LYS A 625 30.20 8.16 -1.34
N PHE A 626 29.86 9.05 -2.27
CA PHE A 626 29.14 8.73 -3.50
C PHE A 626 29.90 9.24 -4.71
N PRO A 627 30.78 8.40 -5.29
CA PRO A 627 31.60 8.78 -6.44
C PRO A 627 30.76 9.35 -7.60
N ILE A 628 29.58 8.80 -7.85
CA ILE A 628 28.68 9.28 -8.90
C ILE A 628 28.29 10.76 -8.74
N LEU A 629 28.04 11.22 -7.51
CA LEU A 629 27.66 12.61 -7.23
C LEU A 629 28.84 13.56 -7.38
N ILE A 630 30.05 13.11 -7.00
CA ILE A 630 31.30 13.84 -7.26
C ILE A 630 31.47 14.05 -8.76
N ASN A 631 31.29 12.98 -9.55
CA ASN A 631 31.42 13.03 -10.99
C ASN A 631 30.39 13.98 -11.63
N GLU A 632 29.13 13.90 -11.21
CA GLU A 632 28.06 14.81 -11.64
C GLU A 632 28.42 16.29 -11.40
N ALA A 633 28.90 16.61 -10.20
CA ALA A 633 29.33 17.97 -9.85
C ALA A 633 30.53 18.45 -10.69
N VAL A 634 31.55 17.60 -10.86
CA VAL A 634 32.76 17.90 -11.64
C VAL A 634 32.41 18.13 -13.11
N VAL A 635 31.52 17.32 -13.68
CA VAL A 635 31.03 17.51 -15.07
C VAL A 635 30.30 18.85 -15.20
N ALA A 636 29.41 19.20 -14.26
CA ALA A 636 28.74 20.49 -14.26
C ALA A 636 29.74 21.66 -14.19
N PHE A 637 30.74 21.59 -13.31
CA PHE A 637 31.80 22.59 -13.23
C PHE A 637 32.63 22.71 -14.50
N ASN A 638 32.95 21.57 -15.11
CA ASN A 638 33.68 21.54 -16.37
C ASN A 638 32.92 22.32 -17.45
N LEU A 639 31.61 22.08 -17.58
CA LEU A 639 30.75 22.81 -18.52
C LEU A 639 30.67 24.31 -18.20
N ILE A 640 30.54 24.69 -16.93
CA ILE A 640 30.53 26.10 -16.50
C ILE A 640 31.86 26.79 -16.84
N CYS A 641 33.01 26.13 -16.62
CA CYS A 641 34.33 26.71 -16.91
C CYS A 641 34.54 27.03 -18.39
N THR A 642 33.82 26.38 -19.29
CA THR A 642 33.89 26.68 -20.75
C THR A 642 33.10 27.93 -21.15
N GLN A 643 32.32 28.50 -20.24
CA GLN A 643 31.54 29.72 -20.49
C GLN A 643 32.32 30.97 -20.07
N LYS A 644 32.02 32.10 -20.71
CA LYS A 644 32.65 33.39 -20.40
C LYS A 644 32.38 33.79 -18.95
N GLY A 645 33.44 33.98 -18.16
CA GLY A 645 33.36 34.31 -16.73
C GLY A 645 32.97 33.15 -15.82
N GLY A 646 32.67 31.96 -16.36
CA GLY A 646 32.25 30.81 -15.56
C GLY A 646 33.38 30.22 -14.71
N ALA A 647 34.61 30.22 -15.22
CA ALA A 647 35.76 29.71 -14.47
C ALA A 647 36.05 30.51 -13.19
N ASP A 648 35.86 31.83 -13.22
CA ASP A 648 36.02 32.70 -12.04
C ASP A 648 34.96 32.39 -10.98
N LEU A 649 33.70 32.17 -11.39
CA LEU A 649 32.62 31.77 -10.49
C LEU A 649 32.90 30.43 -9.80
N VAL A 650 33.40 29.45 -10.56
CA VAL A 650 33.74 28.12 -10.01
C VAL A 650 34.92 28.22 -9.05
N LEU A 651 35.96 28.97 -9.43
CA LEU A 651 37.14 29.19 -8.60
C LEU A 651 36.77 29.79 -7.24
N ASP A 652 35.92 30.82 -7.25
CA ASP A 652 35.43 31.43 -6.01
C ASP A 652 34.61 30.44 -5.16
N ALA A 653 33.79 29.61 -5.79
CA ALA A 653 32.90 28.70 -5.09
C ALA A 653 33.62 27.51 -4.43
N ILE A 654 34.59 26.87 -5.11
CA ILE A 654 35.26 25.65 -4.58
C ILE A 654 36.16 25.94 -3.38
N LEU A 655 36.58 27.19 -3.20
CA LEU A 655 37.40 27.67 -2.08
C LEU A 655 36.57 28.06 -0.85
N LEU A 656 35.24 28.16 -0.97
CA LEU A 656 34.39 28.51 0.15
C LEU A 656 34.24 27.32 1.12
N PRO A 657 34.22 27.59 2.43
CA PRO A 657 33.92 26.56 3.41
C PRO A 657 32.45 26.11 3.29
N THR A 658 32.20 24.84 3.60
CA THR A 658 30.85 24.29 3.75
C THR A 658 30.22 24.73 5.07
N PRO A 659 28.91 25.03 5.11
CA PRO A 659 28.19 25.28 6.36
C PRO A 659 28.25 24.05 7.28
N GLU A 660 28.52 24.26 8.58
CA GLU A 660 28.43 23.23 9.61
C GLU A 660 27.04 22.59 9.60
N SER A 661 26.97 21.26 9.57
CA SER A 661 25.71 20.52 9.55
C SER A 661 25.44 19.96 10.94
N ASN A 662 24.38 20.39 11.61
CA ASN A 662 23.91 19.79 12.86
C ASN A 662 23.36 18.40 12.56
N VAL A 663 24.09 17.35 12.94
CA VAL A 663 23.73 15.96 12.63
C VAL A 663 22.79 15.43 13.73
N GLY A 664 21.49 15.43 13.44
CA GLY A 664 20.47 14.79 14.27
C GLY A 664 19.18 14.59 13.48
N GLY A 665 19.19 13.66 12.53
CA GLY A 665 18.01 13.33 11.70
C GLY A 665 17.72 11.83 11.71
N THR A 666 16.49 11.48 12.07
CA THR A 666 15.94 10.12 12.09
C THR A 666 15.86 9.55 10.66
N PRO A 667 16.25 8.29 10.41
CA PRO A 667 16.08 7.68 9.09
C PRO A 667 14.58 7.48 8.80
N LEU A 668 14.12 7.96 7.64
CA LEU A 668 12.81 7.62 7.08
C LEU A 668 12.92 6.28 6.34
N SER A 669 12.04 5.33 6.67
CA SER A 669 11.90 4.07 5.93
C SER A 669 11.34 4.33 4.53
N PRO A 670 11.82 3.61 3.49
CA PRO A 670 11.22 3.68 2.16
C PRO A 670 9.96 2.81 2.12
N ILE A 671 8.82 3.41 1.78
CA ILE A 671 7.67 2.67 1.23
C ILE A 671 7.74 2.86 -0.28
N GLY A 672 7.97 1.77 -1.01
CA GLY A 672 8.07 1.73 -2.47
C GLY A 672 9.43 1.23 -2.97
N SER A 673 9.44 0.00 -3.49
CA SER A 673 10.60 -0.65 -4.11
C SER A 673 11.07 0.06 -5.39
N GLU A 674 12.37 -0.07 -5.66
CA GLU A 674 13.11 0.29 -6.89
C GLU A 674 13.49 1.77 -7.12
N ALA A 675 14.46 2.25 -6.33
CA ALA A 675 15.72 2.82 -6.82
C ALA A 675 16.63 3.08 -5.61
N SER A 676 17.75 2.35 -5.55
CA SER A 676 18.75 2.45 -4.49
C SER A 676 19.25 3.89 -4.31
N SER A 677 18.65 4.62 -3.37
CA SER A 677 19.18 5.87 -2.85
C SER A 677 20.03 5.53 -1.63
N PRO A 678 21.34 5.74 -1.65
CA PRO A 678 22.17 5.34 -0.52
C PRO A 678 21.94 6.26 0.68
N THR A 679 21.50 5.66 1.78
CA THR A 679 21.25 6.30 3.08
C THR A 679 22.57 6.82 3.67
N LEU A 680 22.66 8.12 3.95
CA LEU A 680 23.83 8.74 4.57
C LEU A 680 23.89 8.41 6.08
N VAL A 681 24.68 7.41 6.46
CA VAL A 681 25.17 7.27 7.85
C VAL A 681 26.62 7.75 7.90
N ASN A 682 26.91 8.79 8.66
CA ASN A 682 28.16 9.56 8.61
C ASN A 682 29.25 8.96 9.53
N LYS A 683 30.44 8.64 9.00
CA LYS A 683 31.63 8.20 9.79
C LYS A 683 33.00 8.61 9.19
N ASN A 684 33.04 9.48 8.17
CA ASN A 684 34.31 10.06 7.66
C ASN A 684 34.33 11.56 7.97
N PRO A 685 35.51 12.17 8.21
CA PRO A 685 35.61 13.60 8.46
C PRO A 685 35.04 14.37 7.26
N ALA A 686 34.07 15.25 7.50
CA ALA A 686 33.49 16.08 6.46
C ALA A 686 34.60 16.96 5.85
N THR A 687 34.77 16.92 4.53
CA THR A 687 35.67 17.84 3.84
C THR A 687 35.15 19.26 4.00
N GLN A 688 36.03 20.21 4.30
CA GLN A 688 35.63 21.58 4.65
C GLN A 688 35.32 22.44 3.43
N SER A 689 35.77 22.06 2.22
CA SER A 689 35.55 22.80 0.98
C SER A 689 35.41 21.88 -0.24
N GLY A 690 35.02 22.45 -1.39
CA GLY A 690 34.99 21.73 -2.67
C GLY A 690 36.40 21.32 -3.11
N LEU A 691 37.40 22.16 -2.86
CA LEU A 691 38.82 21.86 -3.13
C LEU A 691 39.32 20.67 -2.31
N ASP A 692 38.94 20.57 -1.04
CA ASP A 692 39.34 19.43 -0.19
C ASP A 692 38.81 18.10 -0.74
N MET A 693 37.59 18.10 -1.28
CA MET A 693 37.03 16.91 -1.91
C MET A 693 37.76 16.54 -3.20
N ILE A 694 38.13 17.53 -4.02
CA ILE A 694 38.96 17.33 -5.23
C ILE A 694 40.31 16.69 -4.85
N VAL A 695 40.97 17.25 -3.83
CA VAL A 695 42.23 16.71 -3.28
C VAL A 695 42.04 15.29 -2.77
N ASN A 696 40.97 15.02 -2.04
CA ASN A 696 40.68 13.69 -1.51
C ASN A 696 40.47 12.65 -2.62
N ALA A 697 39.65 12.99 -3.62
CA ALA A 697 39.37 12.14 -4.77
C ALA A 697 40.63 11.84 -5.62
N LEU A 698 41.51 12.83 -5.80
CA LEU A 698 42.79 12.62 -6.50
C LEU A 698 43.76 11.76 -5.69
N ARG A 699 43.80 11.92 -4.36
CA ARG A 699 44.70 11.19 -3.47
C ARG A 699 44.38 9.69 -3.40
N ASN A 700 43.09 9.34 -3.36
CA ASN A 700 42.56 7.96 -3.48
C ASN A 700 43.32 6.92 -2.61
N VAL A 701 43.45 7.19 -1.30
CA VAL A 701 44.35 6.46 -0.38
C VAL A 701 43.72 5.26 0.33
N ASP A 702 42.39 5.08 0.29
CA ASP A 702 41.69 3.96 0.93
C ASP A 702 41.48 2.78 -0.05
N ASN A 703 41.81 1.55 0.36
CA ASN A 703 41.89 0.34 -0.46
C ASN A 703 40.57 -0.49 -0.45
N PRO A 704 40.07 -1.05 -1.59
CA PRO A 704 40.43 -0.81 -2.98
C PRO A 704 39.47 0.19 -3.65
N ALA A 705 40.06 1.25 -4.23
CA ALA A 705 39.45 2.21 -5.16
C ALA A 705 38.08 2.78 -4.75
N VAL A 706 38.06 3.65 -3.72
CA VAL A 706 36.88 4.46 -3.41
C VAL A 706 36.45 5.30 -4.62
N TYR A 707 37.41 5.79 -5.42
CA TYR A 707 37.14 6.63 -6.59
C TYR A 707 37.64 6.00 -7.90
N PRO A 708 36.73 5.67 -8.84
CA PRO A 708 37.07 5.19 -10.18
C PRO A 708 38.01 6.12 -10.97
N ILE A 709 38.79 5.53 -11.89
CA ILE A 709 39.78 6.22 -12.73
C ILE A 709 39.13 7.33 -13.54
N GLU A 710 37.93 7.10 -14.06
CA GLU A 710 37.16 8.01 -14.90
C GLU A 710 36.83 9.30 -14.15
N ILE A 711 36.50 9.21 -12.86
CA ILE A 711 36.16 10.37 -12.04
C ILE A 711 37.40 11.22 -11.78
N ARG A 712 38.52 10.57 -11.46
CA ARG A 712 39.82 11.23 -11.29
C ARG A 712 40.28 11.89 -12.58
N ALA A 713 40.07 11.24 -13.73
CA ALA A 713 40.37 11.81 -15.05
C ALA A 713 39.47 13.02 -15.38
N ASN A 714 38.19 12.98 -15.00
CA ASN A 714 37.28 14.12 -15.13
C ASN A 714 37.71 15.29 -14.24
N ILE A 715 38.20 15.03 -13.02
CA ILE A 715 38.78 16.05 -12.15
C ILE A 715 40.01 16.68 -12.80
N CYS A 716 40.95 15.89 -13.36
CA CYS A 716 42.09 16.43 -14.08
C CYS A 716 41.65 17.28 -15.29
N THR A 717 40.65 16.84 -16.03
CA THR A 717 40.06 17.61 -17.14
C THR A 717 39.48 18.94 -16.66
N PHE A 718 38.73 18.91 -15.56
CA PHE A 718 38.22 20.10 -14.89
C PHE A 718 39.36 21.07 -14.50
N LEU A 719 40.44 20.59 -13.87
CA LEU A 719 41.59 21.42 -13.50
C LEU A 719 42.25 22.07 -14.72
N SER A 720 42.35 21.34 -15.84
CA SER A 720 42.83 21.88 -17.12
C SER A 720 41.93 23.02 -17.61
N GLN A 721 40.61 22.82 -17.60
CA GLN A 721 39.64 23.81 -18.09
C GLN A 721 39.55 25.03 -17.17
N LEU A 722 39.60 24.83 -15.85
CA LEU A 722 39.68 25.90 -14.88
C LEU A 722 40.91 26.76 -15.19
N SER A 723 42.08 26.14 -15.26
CA SER A 723 43.36 26.83 -15.51
C SER A 723 43.42 27.51 -16.87
N ARG A 724 42.69 26.99 -17.86
CA ARG A 724 42.62 27.59 -19.20
C ARG A 724 41.86 28.91 -19.23
N ASN A 725 40.83 29.03 -18.41
CA ASN A 725 39.80 30.08 -18.50
C ASN A 725 39.80 31.05 -17.31
N THR A 726 40.68 30.89 -16.31
CA THR A 726 40.90 31.85 -15.21
C THR A 726 42.40 32.03 -14.94
N SER A 727 42.75 33.02 -14.13
CA SER A 727 44.12 33.30 -13.67
C SER A 727 44.10 34.06 -12.34
N GLY A 728 45.25 34.15 -11.65
CA GLY A 728 45.40 34.94 -10.43
C GLY A 728 45.65 34.10 -9.17
N PRO A 729 45.74 34.75 -7.99
CA PRO A 729 46.25 34.13 -6.76
C PRO A 729 45.38 32.97 -6.25
N LYS A 730 44.06 33.04 -6.44
CA LYS A 730 43.14 31.94 -6.09
C LYS A 730 43.40 30.68 -6.92
N LEU A 731 43.75 30.83 -8.20
CA LEU A 731 44.10 29.70 -9.05
C LEU A 731 45.41 29.05 -8.60
N VAL A 732 46.40 29.87 -8.21
CA VAL A 732 47.68 29.39 -7.67
C VAL A 732 47.43 28.51 -6.43
N GLN A 733 46.54 28.92 -5.53
CA GLN A 733 46.17 28.10 -4.37
C GLN A 733 45.62 26.71 -4.75
N VAL A 734 44.76 26.64 -5.77
CA VAL A 734 44.24 25.35 -6.28
C VAL A 734 45.34 24.50 -6.91
N GLN A 735 46.25 25.13 -7.67
CA GLN A 735 47.39 24.46 -8.29
C GLN A 735 48.36 23.92 -7.23
N GLU A 736 48.70 24.71 -6.21
CA GLU A 736 49.57 24.28 -5.10
C GLU A 736 48.98 23.09 -4.33
N ALA A 737 47.66 23.07 -4.10
CA ALA A 737 46.99 21.98 -3.41
C ALA A 737 46.92 20.66 -4.22
N THR A 738 46.85 20.75 -5.56
CA THR A 738 46.61 19.59 -6.44
C THR A 738 47.85 19.10 -7.18
N LYS A 739 48.84 19.96 -7.44
CA LYS A 739 50.08 19.65 -8.19
C LYS A 739 50.84 18.43 -7.65
N PRO A 740 51.10 18.29 -6.33
CA PRO A 740 51.83 17.13 -5.81
C PRO A 740 51.11 15.80 -6.06
N LEU A 741 49.76 15.84 -6.13
CA LEU A 741 48.95 14.66 -6.40
C LEU A 741 49.01 14.27 -7.87
N LEU A 742 49.00 15.26 -8.78
CA LEU A 742 49.14 15.03 -10.22
C LEU A 742 50.53 14.48 -10.56
N GLU A 743 51.59 15.02 -9.95
CA GLU A 743 52.96 14.51 -10.12
C GLU A 743 53.06 13.05 -9.67
N LYS A 744 52.51 12.72 -8.49
CA LYS A 744 52.45 11.34 -8.00
C LYS A 744 51.67 10.39 -8.93
N ILE A 745 50.56 10.85 -9.52
CA ILE A 745 49.79 10.10 -10.51
C ILE A 745 50.61 9.84 -11.78
N THR A 746 51.42 10.80 -12.22
CA THR A 746 52.31 10.62 -13.39
C THR A 746 53.50 9.70 -13.10
N GLU A 747 54.00 9.67 -11.87
CA GLU A 747 55.11 8.81 -11.45
C GLU A 747 54.71 7.35 -11.19
N ALA A 748 53.47 7.10 -10.76
CA ALA A 748 52.98 5.78 -10.34
C ALA A 748 52.69 4.78 -11.48
N SER A 749 53.29 4.96 -12.67
CA SER A 749 52.98 4.25 -13.92
C SER A 749 52.68 2.75 -13.75
N LYS A 750 51.40 2.40 -13.93
CA LYS A 750 50.89 1.04 -14.10
C LYS A 750 50.07 1.02 -15.38
N GLU A 751 50.26 0.00 -16.23
CA GLU A 751 49.57 -0.16 -17.54
C GLU A 751 48.03 -0.08 -17.50
N LYS A 752 47.41 -0.18 -16.31
CA LYS A 752 45.95 -0.04 -16.11
C LYS A 752 45.46 1.41 -15.89
N GLU A 753 46.35 2.40 -15.72
CA GLU A 753 46.00 3.81 -15.43
C GLU A 753 46.37 4.79 -16.56
N ASP A 754 46.67 4.31 -17.77
CA ASP A 754 47.11 5.11 -18.91
C ASP A 754 46.23 6.34 -19.20
N LEU A 755 44.90 6.20 -19.09
CA LEU A 755 43.98 7.34 -19.27
C LEU A 755 44.26 8.45 -18.25
N LEU A 756 44.37 8.11 -16.98
CA LEU A 756 44.54 9.09 -15.90
C LEU A 756 45.93 9.73 -15.95
N THR A 757 46.98 8.92 -16.17
CA THR A 757 48.36 9.41 -16.33
C THR A 757 48.47 10.37 -17.51
N ASN A 758 47.84 10.06 -18.65
CA ASN A 758 47.83 10.94 -19.83
C ASN A 758 47.12 12.27 -19.56
N VAL A 759 45.96 12.25 -18.91
CA VAL A 759 45.22 13.50 -18.62
C VAL A 759 45.95 14.33 -17.56
N ALA A 760 46.51 13.71 -16.51
CA ALA A 760 47.31 14.41 -15.49
C ALA A 760 48.57 15.08 -16.08
N THR A 761 49.29 14.38 -16.97
CA THR A 761 50.46 14.93 -17.68
C THR A 761 50.08 16.17 -18.49
N LYS A 762 48.95 16.12 -19.23
CA LYS A 762 48.44 17.28 -19.99
C LYS A 762 48.11 18.49 -19.11
N VAL A 763 47.64 18.26 -17.88
CA VAL A 763 47.41 19.37 -16.93
C VAL A 763 48.73 20.02 -16.54
N LEU A 764 49.70 19.22 -16.11
CA LEU A 764 51.02 19.70 -15.66
C LEU A 764 51.77 20.43 -16.78
N ASP A 765 51.76 19.91 -18.00
CA ASP A 765 52.40 20.55 -19.15
C ASP A 765 51.70 21.86 -19.53
N GLY A 766 50.37 21.88 -19.44
CA GLY A 766 49.57 23.10 -19.62
C GLY A 766 49.94 24.20 -18.62
N TRP A 767 50.27 23.84 -17.38
CA TRP A 767 50.71 24.78 -16.35
C TRP A 767 52.14 25.28 -16.53
N LYS A 768 53.05 24.48 -17.13
CA LYS A 768 54.42 24.92 -17.46
C LYS A 768 54.47 25.90 -18.63
N SER A 769 53.47 25.84 -19.52
CA SER A 769 53.39 26.64 -20.75
C SER A 769 52.76 28.04 -20.56
N ARG A 770 52.40 28.40 -19.33
CA ARG A 770 51.77 29.69 -18.94
C ARG A 770 52.57 30.32 -17.83
#